data_AF-A0A8C4RLJ2-F1
#
_entry.id   AF-A0A8C4RLJ2-F1
#
_cell.length_a   1.000
_cell.length_b   1.000
_cell.length_c   1.000
_cell.angle_alpha   90.00
_cell.angle_beta   90.00
_cell.angle_gamma   90.00
#
_symmetry.space_group_name_H-M   'P 1'
#
loop_
_entity.id
_entity.type
_entity.pdbx_description
1 polymer ?
#
loop_
_entity_poly.entity_id
_entity_poly.type
_entity_poly.pdbx_seq_one_letter_code
_entity_poly.pdbx_strand_id
1 'polypeptide(L)'
;MYHEDQESSPPKKIKRPGESELKISNRFSIRISDGFIRTVGNVIAPLVAARASLQIIRELRGAQLEETLVNVLRLCSAFIRQIRSGSIIIDAEFLKQPSALNVADVIQKLKSEMKTIMPAGNCVIEEIKEKEHHHPEPKVQEMDLAFYTLQMLKKELGRMKHSRLAEVLDFQNAEEMISRIIKESQSSTKVCLLSQNGKGKSFILNLLLLMTADNDEEYQEYIKNNEGILPLTQFAEELEKYEDEIDSDQKKEIITKMIQNCDYTSSVSEKKMSEMIKAEEKSFSALKKYCGGMNLRHFQSYLLPEKGTKKAYMATTKAVVRLRYGRIYQMKVEYMNKEDLQNQLYELAEIKRNRKENKRSGRTENKQEEMHHDALQKRFEILTTHFQQCSFNEEDLLKLENSNCILLNEAVNTFEGSTAYFMGLGKNATEDRLFIREKLQEMITLTNVSTDQEKLHEMKIAAVKEIVVFAPCKLLCGQKELIEMPGTDESDPLALHDIGNILDEVNGTLLLSDSSFNIGEADVKTILRDSKFLHNFVKSPEEYMLMFITYPEQKKNSQYTKEDKIMDMEFVKEEPIKKEGEIQCLERLLEKQLPENVKKNVNSSVILPVFHCSLLMQEHDTTEIVREFESNLEHTGVYKVMETLDQFGFINLKPKIEEAKDALILLKERAEHYLKMCERVTNQAEDAMKSFRKREMSELHFDNFFKQHEEILVATTQSLNTTRYRFIDGQVAELLQKWGRSASEKWKENKEKVTAMCVFNPIYNGKRSKIKLYNIAYGRSDELDMNQFLDDTRNVMIQYKVSYKFFSIFNSTNKL
;
A
#
# COMPACT_ATOMS: atom_id res chain seq x y z
N MET A 1 40.33 -43.46 -55.19
CA MET A 1 39.53 -44.41 -56.01
C MET A 1 38.12 -43.87 -56.11
N TYR A 2 37.78 -43.43 -57.33
CA TYR A 2 36.49 -43.61 -58.02
C TYR A 2 35.22 -43.06 -57.35
N HIS A 3 34.62 -41.99 -57.92
CA HIS A 3 33.53 -42.04 -58.94
C HIS A 3 32.26 -42.61 -58.28
N GLU A 4 31.07 -42.02 -58.28
CA GLU A 4 30.26 -41.26 -59.24
C GLU A 4 28.92 -41.07 -58.47
N ASP A 5 27.98 -40.14 -58.71
CA ASP A 5 27.55 -39.51 -59.93
C ASP A 5 26.83 -38.20 -59.62
N GLN A 6 26.97 -37.27 -60.56
CA GLN A 6 26.21 -36.04 -60.67
C GLN A 6 24.88 -36.32 -61.36
N GLU A 7 23.78 -35.79 -60.83
CA GLU A 7 22.69 -35.31 -61.69
C GLU A 7 22.34 -33.87 -61.34
N SER A 8 22.33 -33.07 -62.40
CA SER A 8 22.31 -31.62 -62.46
C SER A 8 20.97 -31.00 -62.11
N SER A 9 20.99 -29.91 -61.35
CA SER A 9 19.89 -28.92 -61.28
C SER A 9 20.46 -27.48 -61.26
N PRO A 10 19.72 -26.49 -61.78
CA PRO A 10 20.23 -25.26 -62.40
C PRO A 10 20.87 -24.26 -61.42
N PRO A 11 21.64 -23.26 -61.90
CA PRO A 11 22.52 -22.46 -61.06
C PRO A 11 21.73 -21.70 -59.98
N LYS A 12 22.04 -22.00 -58.72
CA LYS A 12 21.68 -21.18 -57.57
C LYS A 12 22.14 -19.76 -57.83
N LYS A 13 21.20 -18.81 -57.92
CA LYS A 13 21.49 -17.38 -57.82
C LYS A 13 22.36 -17.16 -56.57
N ILE A 14 23.61 -16.78 -56.80
CA ILE A 14 24.50 -16.26 -55.76
C ILE A 14 23.87 -14.95 -55.28
N LYS A 15 23.21 -14.96 -54.12
CA LYS A 15 22.90 -13.73 -53.39
C LYS A 15 24.23 -13.15 -52.91
N ARG A 16 24.46 -11.87 -53.20
CA ARG A 16 25.63 -11.11 -52.73
C ARG A 16 25.67 -11.12 -51.20
N PRO A 17 26.86 -11.17 -50.57
CA PRO A 17 26.99 -10.96 -49.13
C PRO A 17 26.69 -9.48 -48.84
N GLY A 18 25.63 -9.19 -48.09
CA GLY A 18 25.29 -7.81 -47.73
C GLY A 18 23.80 -7.45 -47.63
N GLU A 19 22.88 -8.35 -47.96
CA GLU A 19 21.45 -8.16 -47.67
C GLU A 19 20.97 -9.30 -46.77
N SER A 20 21.32 -9.20 -45.48
CA SER A 20 20.39 -9.71 -44.47
C SER A 20 19.25 -8.70 -44.44
N GLU A 21 18.07 -9.09 -44.89
CA GLU A 21 16.84 -8.38 -44.53
C GLU A 21 16.89 -8.22 -43.01
N LEU A 22 17.05 -6.99 -42.54
CA LEU A 22 16.76 -6.62 -41.16
C LEU A 22 15.30 -7.01 -40.92
N LYS A 23 15.08 -8.24 -40.41
CA LYS A 23 13.80 -8.62 -39.82
C LYS A 23 13.63 -7.72 -38.61
N ILE A 24 12.95 -6.59 -38.81
CA ILE A 24 12.46 -5.74 -37.72
C ILE A 24 11.56 -6.65 -36.90
N SER A 25 12.04 -7.06 -35.73
CA SER A 25 11.27 -7.87 -34.80
C SER A 25 10.11 -7.02 -34.27
N ASN A 26 8.87 -7.46 -34.45
CA ASN A 26 7.68 -6.85 -33.83
C ASN A 26 7.64 -7.06 -32.30
N ARG A 27 8.62 -7.77 -31.75
CA ARG A 27 8.75 -8.10 -30.34
C ARG A 27 9.66 -7.11 -29.66
N PHE A 28 9.21 -6.68 -28.49
CA PHE A 28 9.94 -5.83 -27.58
C PHE A 28 9.75 -6.37 -26.17
N SER A 29 10.67 -6.00 -25.28
CA SER A 29 10.61 -6.39 -23.89
C SER A 29 10.68 -5.13 -23.05
N ILE A 30 9.75 -4.99 -22.10
CA ILE A 30 9.75 -3.89 -21.14
C ILE A 30 10.14 -4.47 -19.78
N ARG A 31 11.05 -3.79 -19.09
CA ARG A 31 11.30 -4.03 -17.68
C ARG A 31 10.57 -2.99 -16.86
N ILE A 32 9.94 -3.44 -15.79
CA ILE A 32 9.47 -2.60 -14.68
C ILE A 32 10.24 -3.06 -13.44
N SER A 33 10.99 -2.17 -12.82
CA SER A 33 11.73 -2.42 -11.58
C SER A 33 11.51 -1.28 -10.59
N ASP A 34 11.78 -1.56 -9.32
CA ASP A 34 11.87 -0.52 -8.31
C ASP A 34 13.03 0.43 -8.65
N GLY A 35 12.76 1.73 -8.62
CA GLY A 35 13.76 2.77 -8.81
C GLY A 35 14.29 3.28 -7.49
N PHE A 36 15.54 3.74 -7.50
CA PHE A 36 16.08 4.48 -6.36
C PHE A 36 15.37 5.82 -6.22
N ILE A 37 14.93 6.09 -5.00
CA ILE A 37 14.24 7.32 -4.64
C ILE A 37 15.28 8.34 -4.18
N ARG A 38 15.15 9.59 -4.62
CA ARG A 38 15.96 10.71 -4.14
C ARG A 38 15.25 11.39 -2.97
N THR A 39 15.88 11.49 -1.80
CA THR A 39 15.32 12.22 -0.65
C THR A 39 15.30 13.73 -0.92
N VAL A 40 14.70 14.52 -0.02
CA VAL A 40 14.69 16.00 -0.08
C VAL A 40 16.10 16.60 -0.19
N GLY A 41 17.15 15.91 0.28
CA GLY A 41 18.54 16.33 0.11
C GLY A 41 19.17 15.93 -1.23
N ASN A 42 18.38 15.44 -2.18
CA ASN A 42 18.79 14.79 -3.43
C ASN A 42 19.65 13.52 -3.25
N VAL A 43 19.60 12.90 -2.07
CA VAL A 43 20.39 11.70 -1.74
C VAL A 43 19.65 10.45 -2.21
N ILE A 44 20.35 9.50 -2.83
CA ILE A 44 19.75 8.19 -3.13
C ILE A 44 19.44 7.45 -1.83
N ALA A 45 18.18 7.11 -1.61
CA ALA A 45 17.72 6.28 -0.50
C ALA A 45 17.82 4.79 -0.88
N PRO A 46 18.56 3.96 -0.13
CA PRO A 46 18.62 2.52 -0.36
C PRO A 46 17.36 1.79 0.13
N LEU A 47 16.51 2.46 0.92
CA LEU A 47 15.27 1.92 1.45
C LEU A 47 14.07 2.43 0.65
N VAL A 48 13.11 1.55 0.40
CA VAL A 48 11.80 1.89 -0.18
C VAL A 48 10.70 1.43 0.78
N ALA A 49 9.64 2.23 0.90
CA ALA A 49 8.49 1.85 1.71
C ALA A 49 7.74 0.68 1.06
N ALA A 50 7.15 -0.23 1.84
CA ALA A 50 6.42 -1.39 1.35
C ALA A 50 5.29 -1.02 0.39
N ARG A 51 4.60 0.10 0.65
CA ARG A 51 3.55 0.67 -0.22
C ARG A 51 4.07 1.15 -1.59
N ALA A 52 5.36 1.41 -1.69
CA ALA A 52 6.04 1.96 -2.86
C ALA A 52 6.99 0.94 -3.51
N SER A 53 7.04 -0.30 -3.02
CA SER A 53 7.79 -1.38 -3.65
C SER A 53 6.93 -2.14 -4.65
N LEU A 54 7.45 -2.25 -5.87
CA LEU A 54 6.85 -3.00 -6.97
C LEU A 54 6.76 -4.48 -6.64
N GLN A 55 7.80 -5.05 -6.02
CA GLN A 55 7.81 -6.45 -5.62
C GLN A 55 6.64 -6.75 -4.67
N ILE A 56 6.49 -5.94 -3.61
CA ILE A 56 5.45 -6.11 -2.60
C ILE A 56 4.06 -5.87 -3.19
N ILE A 57 3.90 -4.83 -4.01
CA ILE A 57 2.63 -4.55 -4.69
C ILE A 57 2.24 -5.68 -5.65
N ARG A 58 3.20 -6.30 -6.33
CA ARG A 58 2.93 -7.50 -7.14
C ARG A 58 2.43 -8.67 -6.29
N GLU A 59 3.05 -8.92 -5.14
CA GLU A 59 2.67 -10.02 -4.26
C GLU A 59 1.29 -9.78 -3.62
N LEU A 60 1.00 -8.54 -3.21
CA LEU A 60 -0.25 -8.20 -2.51
C LEU A 60 -1.39 -7.76 -3.44
N ARG A 61 -1.10 -7.29 -4.67
CA ARG A 61 -2.07 -6.73 -5.63
C ARG A 61 -1.84 -7.22 -7.08
N GLY A 62 -1.27 -8.41 -7.26
CA GLY A 62 -0.86 -8.93 -8.57
C GLY A 62 -1.96 -8.90 -9.65
N ALA A 63 -3.21 -9.24 -9.30
CA ALA A 63 -4.31 -9.23 -10.26
C ALA A 63 -4.62 -7.83 -10.81
N GLN A 64 -4.60 -6.81 -9.94
CA GLN A 64 -4.80 -5.41 -10.35
C GLN A 64 -3.64 -4.93 -11.24
N LEU A 65 -2.41 -5.33 -10.91
CA LEU A 65 -1.24 -5.01 -11.71
C LEU A 65 -1.33 -5.64 -13.11
N GLU A 66 -1.63 -6.93 -13.20
CA GLU A 66 -1.78 -7.64 -14.47
C GLU A 66 -2.88 -7.05 -15.35
N GLU A 67 -4.03 -6.69 -14.77
CA GLU A 67 -5.12 -6.05 -15.49
C GLU A 67 -4.68 -4.72 -16.12
N THR A 68 -3.99 -3.87 -15.36
CA THR A 68 -3.47 -2.60 -15.87
C THR A 68 -2.46 -2.81 -16.99
N LEU A 69 -1.53 -3.77 -16.86
CA LEU A 69 -0.55 -4.09 -17.90
C LEU A 69 -1.24 -4.53 -19.20
N VAL A 70 -2.25 -5.40 -19.11
CA VAL A 70 -3.03 -5.88 -20.27
C VAL A 70 -3.77 -4.71 -20.93
N ASN A 71 -4.41 -3.85 -20.14
CA ASN A 71 -5.17 -2.72 -20.65
C ASN A 71 -4.29 -1.72 -21.39
N VAL A 72 -3.13 -1.36 -20.83
CA VAL A 72 -2.18 -0.42 -21.47
C VAL A 72 -1.68 -0.97 -22.80
N LEU A 73 -1.26 -2.24 -22.84
CA LEU A 73 -0.75 -2.86 -24.07
C LEU A 73 -1.82 -2.98 -25.14
N ARG A 74 -3.06 -3.33 -24.76
CA ARG A 74 -4.19 -3.38 -25.68
C ARG A 74 -4.48 -2.01 -26.31
N LEU A 75 -4.43 -0.93 -25.53
CA LEU A 75 -4.58 0.44 -26.04
C LEU A 75 -3.49 0.84 -27.03
N CYS A 76 -2.32 0.21 -26.97
CA CYS A 76 -1.20 0.43 -27.88
C CYS A 76 -1.10 -0.65 -28.98
N SER A 77 -2.16 -1.43 -29.22
CA SER A 77 -2.17 -2.52 -30.22
C SER A 77 -1.04 -3.55 -30.04
N ALA A 78 -0.68 -3.82 -28.79
CA ALA A 78 0.27 -4.85 -28.39
C ALA A 78 -0.40 -5.89 -27.48
N PHE A 79 0.19 -7.07 -27.37
CA PHE A 79 -0.27 -8.11 -26.45
C PHE A 79 0.92 -8.73 -25.68
N ILE A 80 0.63 -9.19 -24.46
CA ILE A 80 1.62 -9.86 -23.59
C ILE A 80 1.84 -11.28 -24.10
N ARG A 81 3.11 -11.67 -24.26
CA ARG A 81 3.51 -13.06 -24.53
C ARG A 81 3.92 -13.78 -23.26
N GLN A 82 4.69 -13.10 -22.41
CA GLN A 82 5.21 -13.66 -21.18
C GLN A 82 5.50 -12.56 -20.17
N ILE A 83 5.33 -12.89 -18.89
CA ILE A 83 5.83 -12.10 -17.75
C ILE A 83 6.86 -12.96 -17.01
N ARG A 84 8.06 -12.43 -16.75
CA ARG A 84 9.13 -13.12 -15.99
C ARG A 84 9.29 -12.51 -14.59
N SER A 85 9.70 -13.34 -13.62
CA SER A 85 9.83 -12.99 -12.20
C SER A 85 11.23 -12.46 -11.84
N GLY A 86 11.32 -11.54 -10.88
CA GLY A 86 12.53 -10.81 -10.48
C GLY A 86 12.22 -9.32 -10.60
N SER A 87 12.73 -8.68 -11.66
CA SER A 87 12.13 -7.47 -12.23
C SER A 87 10.96 -7.88 -13.13
N ILE A 88 9.83 -7.18 -13.10
CA ILE A 88 8.67 -7.53 -13.94
C ILE A 88 9.07 -7.27 -15.39
N ILE A 89 9.44 -8.34 -16.10
CA ILE A 89 9.80 -8.27 -17.51
C ILE A 89 8.60 -8.72 -18.32
N ILE A 90 8.10 -7.82 -19.16
CA ILE A 90 6.97 -8.03 -20.05
C ILE A 90 7.51 -8.20 -21.46
N ASP A 91 7.46 -9.43 -21.96
CA ASP A 91 7.72 -9.72 -23.36
C ASP A 91 6.43 -9.50 -24.13
N ALA A 92 6.41 -8.51 -25.03
CA ALA A 92 5.23 -8.11 -25.78
C ALA A 92 5.48 -8.08 -27.28
N GLU A 93 4.39 -8.11 -28.05
CA GLU A 93 4.45 -8.10 -29.52
C GLU A 93 3.38 -7.15 -30.08
N PHE A 94 3.77 -6.31 -31.04
CA PHE A 94 2.84 -5.43 -31.75
C PHE A 94 2.05 -6.20 -32.81
N LEU A 95 0.76 -5.89 -32.94
CA LEU A 95 -0.13 -6.45 -33.96
C LEU A 95 0.18 -5.96 -35.38
N LYS A 96 0.98 -4.89 -35.54
CA LYS A 96 1.41 -4.29 -36.83
C LYS A 96 2.89 -3.90 -36.76
N GLN A 97 3.52 -3.61 -37.91
CA GLN A 97 4.95 -3.23 -37.97
C GLN A 97 5.26 -2.08 -36.99
N PRO A 98 6.26 -2.24 -36.11
CA PRO A 98 6.61 -1.25 -35.11
C PRO A 98 7.32 -0.05 -35.74
N SER A 99 6.91 1.16 -35.36
CA SER A 99 7.80 2.32 -35.41
C SER A 99 8.45 2.50 -34.03
N ALA A 100 9.65 3.07 -33.95
CA ALA A 100 10.30 3.38 -32.67
C ALA A 100 9.47 4.32 -31.76
N LEU A 101 8.52 5.05 -32.35
CA LEU A 101 7.53 5.87 -31.64
C LEU A 101 6.55 5.02 -30.80
N ASN A 102 6.27 3.77 -31.21
CA ASN A 102 5.26 2.93 -30.56
C ASN A 102 5.69 2.36 -29.19
N VAL A 103 6.98 2.10 -28.95
CA VAL A 103 7.46 1.57 -27.65
C VAL A 103 7.58 2.69 -26.61
N ALA A 104 8.04 3.87 -27.02
CA ALA A 104 8.09 5.05 -26.15
C ALA A 104 6.68 5.42 -25.63
N ASP A 105 5.66 5.35 -26.48
CA ASP A 105 4.26 5.57 -26.11
C ASP A 105 3.76 4.54 -25.10
N VAL A 106 4.12 3.26 -25.26
CA VAL A 106 3.78 2.20 -24.27
C VAL A 106 4.45 2.49 -22.94
N ILE A 107 5.75 2.79 -22.92
CA ILE A 107 6.49 3.12 -21.70
C ILE A 107 5.88 4.34 -21.01
N GLN A 108 5.54 5.39 -21.75
CA GLN A 108 4.95 6.60 -21.18
C GLN A 108 3.58 6.34 -20.55
N LYS A 109 2.72 5.54 -21.21
CA LYS A 109 1.42 5.15 -20.65
C LYS A 109 1.55 4.22 -19.45
N LEU A 110 2.49 3.27 -19.50
CA LEU A 110 2.79 2.43 -18.34
C LEU A 110 3.24 3.30 -17.17
N LYS A 111 4.12 4.28 -17.39
CA LYS A 111 4.53 5.22 -16.35
C LYS A 111 3.35 5.99 -15.75
N SER A 112 2.37 6.41 -16.54
CA SER A 112 1.19 7.12 -16.02
C SER A 112 0.23 6.21 -15.25
N GLU A 113 -0.05 5.02 -15.76
CA GLU A 113 -0.98 4.08 -15.10
C GLU A 113 -0.36 3.45 -13.85
N MET A 114 0.95 3.18 -13.85
CA MET A 114 1.66 2.65 -12.68
C MET A 114 1.60 3.60 -11.48
N LYS A 115 1.53 4.93 -11.70
CA LYS A 115 1.31 5.90 -10.60
C LYS A 115 -0.01 5.70 -9.87
N THR A 116 -1.02 5.09 -10.50
CA THR A 116 -2.29 4.79 -9.83
C THR A 116 -2.22 3.55 -8.93
N ILE A 117 -1.29 2.64 -9.22
CA ILE A 117 -1.10 1.39 -8.48
C ILE A 117 -0.06 1.59 -7.37
N MET A 118 1.03 2.26 -7.73
CA MET A 118 2.16 2.63 -6.89
C MET A 118 2.16 4.15 -6.72
N PRO A 119 1.29 4.64 -5.83
CA PRO A 119 1.13 6.06 -5.61
C PRO A 119 2.50 6.77 -5.43
N ALA A 120 3.32 6.25 -4.52
CA ALA A 120 4.47 6.98 -3.99
C ALA A 120 5.84 6.53 -4.56
N GLY A 121 5.84 5.64 -5.56
CA GLY A 121 7.05 4.96 -6.03
C GLY A 121 7.51 5.45 -7.41
N ASN A 122 8.82 5.72 -7.54
CA ASN A 122 9.45 5.91 -8.84
C ASN A 122 9.83 4.55 -9.45
N CYS A 123 8.87 3.90 -10.12
CA CYS A 123 9.17 2.70 -10.90
C CYS A 123 9.95 3.06 -12.17
N VAL A 124 11.07 2.36 -12.41
CA VAL A 124 11.83 2.48 -13.65
C VAL A 124 11.17 1.58 -14.69
N ILE A 125 10.74 2.18 -15.79
CA ILE A 125 10.12 1.48 -16.92
C ILE A 125 10.93 1.77 -18.17
N GLU A 126 11.55 0.72 -18.72
CA GLU A 126 12.51 0.81 -19.81
C GLU A 126 12.35 -0.32 -20.83
N GLU A 127 12.78 -0.07 -22.07
CA GLU A 127 12.89 -1.09 -23.10
C GLU A 127 14.20 -1.87 -22.89
N ILE A 128 14.10 -3.20 -22.82
CA ILE A 128 15.26 -4.08 -22.70
C ILE A 128 15.88 -4.28 -24.08
N LYS A 129 17.01 -3.58 -24.33
CA LYS A 129 17.81 -3.74 -25.57
C LYS A 129 18.89 -4.81 -25.44
N GLU A 130 19.40 -5.05 -24.23
CA GLU A 130 20.39 -6.09 -23.93
C GLU A 130 19.88 -7.03 -22.83
N LYS A 131 20.10 -8.35 -23.00
CA LYS A 131 19.47 -9.39 -22.17
C LYS A 131 20.11 -9.60 -20.80
N GLU A 132 21.29 -9.04 -20.54
CA GLU A 132 22.08 -9.29 -19.33
C GLU A 132 22.27 -7.99 -18.55
N HIS A 133 21.21 -7.45 -17.96
CA HIS A 133 21.31 -6.31 -17.05
C HIS A 133 20.56 -6.63 -15.77
N HIS A 134 21.29 -6.96 -14.71
CA HIS A 134 20.76 -6.94 -13.34
C HIS A 134 20.74 -5.48 -12.86
N HIS A 135 19.59 -5.04 -12.35
CA HIS A 135 19.46 -3.71 -11.73
C HIS A 135 19.40 -3.92 -10.21
N PRO A 136 20.13 -3.10 -9.43
CA PRO A 136 19.98 -3.12 -7.99
C PRO A 136 18.57 -2.69 -7.61
N GLU A 137 17.93 -3.42 -6.70
CA GLU A 137 16.59 -3.10 -6.19
C GLU A 137 16.71 -2.51 -4.77
N PRO A 138 16.06 -1.37 -4.49
CA PRO A 138 16.04 -0.81 -3.14
C PRO A 138 15.37 -1.81 -2.18
N LYS A 139 15.84 -1.84 -0.93
CA LYS A 139 15.38 -2.78 0.07
C LYS A 139 14.10 -2.29 0.74
N VAL A 140 13.13 -3.18 0.90
CA VAL A 140 11.96 -2.97 1.76
C VAL A 140 12.30 -3.41 3.17
N GLN A 141 11.90 -2.60 4.15
CA GLN A 141 12.02 -2.96 5.56
C GLN A 141 11.00 -4.05 5.94
N GLU A 142 11.45 -5.10 6.62
CA GLU A 142 10.62 -6.23 7.07
C GLU A 142 9.51 -5.77 8.03
N MET A 143 9.83 -4.82 8.92
CA MET A 143 8.82 -4.23 9.80
C MET A 143 7.78 -3.44 9.01
N ASP A 144 8.22 -2.60 8.08
CA ASP A 144 7.29 -1.82 7.26
C ASP A 144 6.39 -2.72 6.43
N LEU A 145 6.95 -3.78 5.84
CA LEU A 145 6.19 -4.81 5.13
C LEU A 145 5.17 -5.51 6.03
N ALA A 146 5.59 -5.93 7.23
CA ALA A 146 4.72 -6.58 8.19
C ALA A 146 3.52 -5.68 8.53
N PHE A 147 3.78 -4.43 8.90
CA PHE A 147 2.72 -3.47 9.22
C PHE A 147 1.84 -3.15 8.02
N TYR A 148 2.42 -2.95 6.83
CA TYR A 148 1.66 -2.71 5.62
C TYR A 148 0.71 -3.89 5.32
N THR A 149 1.21 -5.12 5.46
CA THR A 149 0.44 -6.34 5.26
C THR A 149 -0.69 -6.45 6.30
N LEU A 150 -0.39 -6.23 7.58
CA LEU A 150 -1.40 -6.24 8.64
C LEU A 150 -2.48 -5.17 8.43
N GLN A 151 -2.11 -3.95 8.01
CA GLN A 151 -3.06 -2.88 7.71
C GLN A 151 -3.94 -3.21 6.50
N MET A 152 -3.36 -3.79 5.45
CA MET A 152 -4.11 -4.25 4.27
C MET A 152 -5.09 -5.37 4.67
N LEU A 153 -4.64 -6.35 5.46
CA LEU A 153 -5.49 -7.43 5.97
C LEU A 153 -6.62 -6.89 6.84
N LYS A 154 -6.33 -6.00 7.79
CA LYS A 154 -7.34 -5.33 8.62
C LYS A 154 -8.40 -4.65 7.75
N LYS A 155 -7.97 -3.91 6.71
CA LYS A 155 -8.88 -3.22 5.78
C LYS A 155 -9.76 -4.20 5.00
N GLU A 156 -9.21 -5.30 4.51
CA GLU A 156 -9.98 -6.31 3.78
C GLU A 156 -10.94 -7.08 4.68
N LEU A 157 -10.52 -7.47 5.89
CA LEU A 157 -11.41 -8.07 6.90
C LEU A 157 -12.56 -7.13 7.27
N GLY A 158 -12.24 -5.84 7.44
CA GLY A 158 -13.24 -4.79 7.68
C GLY A 158 -14.21 -4.57 6.53
N ARG A 159 -13.88 -4.96 5.28
CA ARG A 159 -14.84 -5.03 4.18
C ARG A 159 -15.69 -6.29 4.24
N MET A 160 -15.07 -7.41 4.60
CA MET A 160 -15.73 -8.72 4.67
C MET A 160 -16.71 -8.84 5.84
N LYS A 161 -16.54 -8.10 6.94
CA LYS A 161 -17.48 -8.09 8.08
C LYS A 161 -18.89 -7.63 7.73
N HIS A 162 -19.04 -6.89 6.63
CA HIS A 162 -20.34 -6.44 6.13
C HIS A 162 -20.88 -7.33 5.00
N SER A 163 -20.18 -8.43 4.69
CA SER A 163 -20.61 -9.40 3.69
C SER A 163 -21.56 -10.44 4.29
N ARG A 164 -22.33 -11.13 3.42
CA ARG A 164 -23.19 -12.25 3.83
C ARG A 164 -22.44 -13.42 4.45
N LEU A 165 -21.11 -13.48 4.27
CA LEU A 165 -20.26 -14.52 4.85
C LEU A 165 -19.93 -14.24 6.33
N ALA A 166 -20.13 -13.01 6.81
CA ALA A 166 -19.84 -12.61 8.20
C ALA A 166 -20.75 -13.28 9.24
N GLU A 167 -21.92 -13.80 8.84
CA GLU A 167 -22.80 -14.57 9.72
C GLU A 167 -22.24 -15.97 10.06
N VAL A 168 -21.31 -16.48 9.24
CA VAL A 168 -20.77 -17.84 9.34
C VAL A 168 -19.26 -17.84 9.66
N LEU A 169 -18.55 -16.79 9.23
CA LEU A 169 -17.12 -16.63 9.42
C LEU A 169 -16.84 -15.44 10.34
N ASP A 170 -15.97 -15.69 11.31
CA ASP A 170 -15.64 -14.76 12.38
C ASP A 170 -14.58 -13.72 11.95
N PHE A 171 -14.93 -12.92 10.94
CA PHE A 171 -14.06 -11.87 10.42
C PHE A 171 -13.82 -10.74 11.44
N GLN A 172 -14.77 -10.51 12.35
CA GLN A 172 -14.67 -9.48 13.38
C GLN A 172 -13.56 -9.81 14.38
N ASN A 173 -13.53 -11.02 14.95
CA ASN A 173 -12.47 -11.38 15.90
C ASN A 173 -11.08 -11.40 15.23
N ALA A 174 -11.01 -11.76 13.94
CA ALA A 174 -9.76 -11.66 13.18
C ALA A 174 -9.31 -10.19 12.97
N GLU A 175 -10.24 -9.28 12.67
CA GLU A 175 -9.95 -7.84 12.55
C GLU A 175 -9.49 -7.25 13.90
N GLU A 176 -10.15 -7.62 15.00
CA GLU A 176 -9.81 -7.20 16.37
C GLU A 176 -8.45 -7.73 16.80
N MET A 177 -8.14 -9.01 16.51
CA MET A 177 -6.83 -9.61 16.76
C MET A 177 -5.71 -8.86 16.02
N ILE A 178 -5.87 -8.60 14.72
CA ILE A 178 -4.89 -7.83 13.95
C ILE A 178 -4.77 -6.40 14.50
N SER A 179 -5.88 -5.77 14.87
CA SER A 179 -5.88 -4.43 15.47
C SER A 179 -5.10 -4.40 16.79
N ARG A 180 -5.28 -5.42 17.64
CA ARG A 180 -4.53 -5.57 18.88
C ARG A 180 -3.04 -5.77 18.62
N ILE A 181 -2.66 -6.60 17.63
CA ILE A 181 -1.25 -6.78 17.26
C ILE A 181 -0.63 -5.46 16.85
N ILE A 182 -1.29 -4.69 15.95
CA ILE A 182 -0.84 -3.36 15.51
C ILE A 182 -0.71 -2.40 16.71
N LYS A 183 -1.68 -2.40 17.64
CA LYS A 183 -1.68 -1.52 18.82
C LYS A 183 -0.56 -1.87 19.80
N GLU A 184 -0.38 -3.15 20.11
CA GLU A 184 0.68 -3.61 21.01
C GLU A 184 2.08 -3.36 20.42
N SER A 185 2.22 -3.47 19.09
CA SER A 185 3.49 -3.21 18.41
C SER A 185 3.90 -1.74 18.36
N GLN A 186 2.97 -0.78 18.57
CA GLN A 186 3.30 0.65 18.74
C GLN A 186 4.25 0.90 19.92
N SER A 187 4.36 -0.07 20.83
CA SER A 187 5.20 0.01 22.03
C SER A 187 6.48 -0.84 21.98
N SER A 188 6.69 -1.65 20.94
CA SER A 188 7.66 -2.76 20.98
C SER A 188 9.08 -2.45 20.52
N THR A 189 9.31 -1.35 19.80
CA THR A 189 10.64 -1.02 19.25
C THR A 189 11.07 0.38 19.63
N LYS A 190 11.52 0.51 20.88
CA LYS A 190 12.14 1.72 21.42
C LYS A 190 13.64 1.54 21.49
N VAL A 191 14.37 2.40 20.79
CA VAL A 191 15.84 2.35 20.73
C VAL A 191 16.40 3.69 21.17
N CYS A 192 17.23 3.71 22.21
CA CYS A 192 17.93 4.93 22.61
C CYS A 192 19.33 5.01 22.02
N LEU A 193 19.77 6.22 21.69
CA LEU A 193 21.16 6.53 21.37
C LEU A 193 21.84 7.14 22.58
N LEU A 194 22.80 6.42 23.14
CA LEU A 194 23.56 6.82 24.30
C LEU A 194 25.03 7.04 23.90
N SER A 195 25.57 8.18 24.31
CA SER A 195 26.97 8.54 24.10
C SER A 195 27.34 9.74 24.95
N GLN A 196 28.64 9.91 25.15
CA GLN A 196 29.20 11.09 25.77
C GLN A 196 28.90 12.35 24.99
N ASN A 197 29.06 13.48 25.67
CA ASN A 197 28.85 14.77 25.06
C ASN A 197 29.86 15.08 23.94
N GLY A 198 29.36 15.58 22.81
CA GLY A 198 30.20 15.99 21.67
C GLY A 198 30.79 14.84 20.84
N LYS A 199 30.27 13.61 20.97
CA LYS A 199 30.67 12.44 20.17
C LYS A 199 29.83 12.20 18.91
N GLY A 200 28.98 13.16 18.52
CA GLY A 200 28.24 13.09 17.25
C GLY A 200 26.92 12.32 17.26
N LYS A 201 26.23 12.18 18.41
CA LYS A 201 24.89 11.54 18.49
C LYS A 201 23.89 12.12 17.47
N SER A 202 23.67 13.43 17.57
CA SER A 202 22.74 14.18 16.72
C SER A 202 23.18 14.13 15.26
N PHE A 203 24.49 14.11 14.99
CA PHE A 203 25.04 13.97 13.64
C PHE A 203 24.69 12.61 13.01
N ILE A 204 24.90 11.49 13.72
CA ILE A 204 24.56 10.16 13.20
C ILE A 204 23.05 10.03 12.99
N LEU A 205 22.23 10.57 13.89
CA LEU A 205 20.78 10.60 13.68
C LEU A 205 20.38 11.47 12.49
N ASN A 206 20.94 12.67 12.35
CA ASN A 206 20.67 13.53 11.19
C ASN A 206 21.08 12.88 9.88
N LEU A 207 22.21 12.15 9.87
CA LEU A 207 22.67 11.38 8.73
C LEU A 207 21.66 10.30 8.35
N LEU A 208 21.25 9.49 9.32
CA LEU A 208 20.26 8.43 9.13
C LEU A 208 18.92 8.99 8.65
N LEU A 209 18.43 10.07 9.27
CA LEU A 209 17.20 10.77 8.88
C LEU A 209 17.28 11.34 7.46
N LEU A 210 18.40 11.98 7.08
CA LEU A 210 18.59 12.54 5.74
C LEU A 210 18.62 11.46 4.65
N MET A 211 19.24 10.30 4.92
CA MET A 211 19.33 9.17 3.99
C MET A 211 18.02 8.43 3.76
N THR A 212 17.09 8.56 4.71
CA THR A 212 15.85 7.79 4.71
C THR A 212 14.61 8.66 4.72
N ALA A 213 14.77 9.99 4.64
CA ALA A 213 13.67 10.92 4.48
C ALA A 213 12.82 10.61 3.25
N ASP A 214 11.52 10.83 3.36
CA ASP A 214 10.62 10.76 2.21
C ASP A 214 10.97 11.86 1.20
N ASN A 215 10.77 11.56 -0.07
CA ASN A 215 10.92 12.52 -1.16
C ASN A 215 9.71 13.47 -1.23
N ASP A 216 9.81 14.54 -2.02
CA ASP A 216 8.73 15.52 -2.14
C ASP A 216 7.44 14.92 -2.74
N GLU A 217 7.54 13.98 -3.69
CA GLU A 217 6.37 13.30 -4.26
C GLU A 217 5.65 12.42 -3.22
N GLU A 218 6.41 11.61 -2.46
CA GLU A 218 5.91 10.78 -1.35
C GLU A 218 5.23 11.64 -0.27
N TYR A 219 5.83 12.78 0.05
CA TYR A 219 5.31 13.75 1.02
C TYR A 219 3.99 14.38 0.54
N GLN A 220 3.94 14.83 -0.72
CA GLN A 220 2.76 15.49 -1.31
C GLN A 220 1.58 14.54 -1.55
N GLU A 221 1.86 13.33 -2.00
CA GLU A 221 0.80 12.42 -2.37
C GLU A 221 -0.04 11.96 -1.18
N TYR A 222 0.60 11.77 -0.04
CA TYR A 222 -0.11 11.46 1.19
C TYR A 222 -1.16 12.53 1.53
N ILE A 223 -0.81 13.79 1.31
CA ILE A 223 -1.66 14.95 1.58
C ILE A 223 -2.86 14.98 0.63
N LYS A 224 -2.61 14.77 -0.67
CA LYS A 224 -3.66 14.73 -1.72
C LYS A 224 -4.71 13.65 -1.43
N ASN A 225 -4.28 12.49 -0.96
CA ASN A 225 -5.19 11.39 -0.64
C ASN A 225 -5.97 11.57 0.67
N ASN A 226 -5.66 12.60 1.47
CA ASN A 226 -6.25 12.86 2.78
C ASN A 226 -6.65 14.35 2.97
N GLU A 227 -6.95 15.06 1.88
CA GLU A 227 -7.42 16.45 1.91
C GLU A 227 -8.66 16.56 2.84
N GLY A 228 -8.46 17.13 4.03
CA GLY A 228 -9.50 17.34 5.04
C GLY A 228 -9.24 16.75 6.44
N ILE A 229 -8.28 15.83 6.60
CA ILE A 229 -8.01 15.12 7.89
C ILE A 229 -6.57 15.32 8.41
N LEU A 230 -5.74 16.06 7.66
CA LEU A 230 -4.31 16.25 7.97
C LEU A 230 -3.98 16.75 9.38
N PRO A 231 -4.65 17.76 9.96
CA PRO A 231 -4.34 18.17 11.33
C PRO A 231 -4.86 17.19 12.41
N LEU A 232 -5.70 16.20 12.04
CA LEU A 232 -6.39 15.30 12.97
C LEU A 232 -5.68 13.94 13.11
N THR A 233 -5.17 13.35 12.03
CA THR A 233 -4.86 11.90 12.00
C THR A 233 -3.76 11.40 12.94
N GLN A 234 -2.69 12.15 13.21
CA GLN A 234 -1.57 11.61 14.00
C GLN A 234 -1.59 12.01 15.49
N PHE A 235 -2.15 13.16 15.84
CA PHE A 235 -2.51 13.43 17.25
C PHE A 235 -3.72 12.56 17.68
N ALA A 236 -4.55 12.10 16.73
CA ALA A 236 -5.61 11.13 17.01
C ALA A 236 -5.08 9.73 17.42
N GLU A 237 -3.92 9.28 16.92
CA GLU A 237 -3.29 8.03 17.40
C GLU A 237 -2.86 8.13 18.88
N GLU A 238 -2.54 9.32 19.38
CA GLU A 238 -2.36 9.54 20.83
C GLU A 238 -3.69 9.56 21.60
N LEU A 239 -4.79 9.96 20.96
CA LEU A 239 -6.13 9.90 21.54
C LEU A 239 -6.71 8.48 21.58
N GLU A 240 -6.18 7.54 20.79
CA GLU A 240 -6.45 6.11 20.90
C GLU A 240 -5.92 5.51 22.22
N LYS A 241 -5.01 6.18 22.94
CA LYS A 241 -4.64 5.80 24.32
C LYS A 241 -5.75 6.04 25.33
N TYR A 242 -6.70 6.91 25.02
CA TYR A 242 -7.85 7.24 25.87
C TYR A 242 -9.11 6.44 25.46
N GLU A 243 -8.94 5.33 24.73
CA GLU A 243 -10.05 4.64 24.06
C GLU A 243 -11.09 4.00 24.97
N ASP A 244 -10.82 3.83 26.27
CA ASP A 244 -11.77 3.15 27.15
C ASP A 244 -12.63 4.08 28.03
N GLU A 245 -12.34 5.40 28.11
CA GLU A 245 -12.95 6.28 29.12
C GLU A 245 -13.54 7.62 28.61
N ILE A 246 -13.29 8.04 27.34
CA ILE A 246 -13.67 9.38 26.86
C ILE A 246 -14.63 9.33 25.66
N ASP A 247 -15.75 10.06 25.75
CA ASP A 247 -16.78 10.20 24.71
C ASP A 247 -16.25 10.89 23.42
N SER A 248 -16.84 10.56 22.27
CA SER A 248 -16.41 11.03 20.94
C SER A 248 -16.48 12.55 20.76
N ASP A 249 -17.40 13.22 21.45
CA ASP A 249 -17.54 14.68 21.38
C ASP A 249 -16.48 15.41 22.22
N GLN A 250 -16.09 14.84 23.36
CA GLN A 250 -14.95 15.34 24.15
C GLN A 250 -13.62 15.16 23.39
N LYS A 251 -13.44 14.04 22.66
CA LYS A 251 -12.28 13.83 21.78
C LYS A 251 -12.19 14.92 20.71
N LYS A 252 -13.29 15.27 20.05
CA LYS A 252 -13.31 16.36 19.05
C LYS A 252 -12.99 17.72 19.67
N GLU A 253 -13.48 17.99 20.88
CA GLU A 253 -13.19 19.26 21.57
C GLU A 253 -11.71 19.38 21.93
N ILE A 254 -11.10 18.30 22.44
CA ILE A 254 -9.66 18.24 22.74
C ILE A 254 -8.84 18.50 21.46
N ILE A 255 -9.18 17.84 20.35
CA ILE A 255 -8.47 18.04 19.08
C ILE A 255 -8.64 19.47 18.57
N THR A 256 -9.84 20.04 18.68
CA THR A 256 -10.11 21.41 18.26
C THR A 256 -9.25 22.41 19.05
N LYS A 257 -9.11 22.22 20.37
CA LYS A 257 -8.23 23.04 21.22
C LYS A 257 -6.75 22.86 20.87
N MET A 258 -6.31 21.63 20.58
CA MET A 258 -4.93 21.36 20.12
C MET A 258 -4.62 22.10 18.82
N ILE A 259 -5.52 22.04 17.84
CA ILE A 259 -5.39 22.72 16.54
C ILE A 259 -5.34 24.25 16.73
N GLN A 260 -6.20 24.80 17.59
CA GLN A 260 -6.24 26.25 17.86
C GLN A 260 -4.95 26.76 18.52
N ASN A 261 -4.28 25.93 19.32
CA ASN A 261 -3.06 26.28 20.05
C ASN A 261 -1.78 25.83 19.32
N CYS A 262 -1.88 25.40 18.07
CA CYS A 262 -0.74 24.92 17.28
C CYS A 262 -0.07 26.06 16.52
N ASP A 263 1.25 26.13 16.58
CA ASP A 263 2.06 26.97 15.71
C ASP A 263 2.32 26.25 14.38
N TYR A 264 2.11 26.95 13.26
CA TYR A 264 2.28 26.39 11.92
C TYR A 264 3.49 26.97 11.20
N THR A 265 4.00 26.28 10.18
CA THR A 265 5.07 26.79 9.29
C THR A 265 4.78 28.19 8.76
N SER A 266 3.51 28.55 8.51
CA SER A 266 3.08 29.89 8.07
C SER A 266 3.34 31.01 9.08
N SER A 267 3.66 30.69 10.34
CA SER A 267 4.09 31.67 11.35
C SER A 267 5.46 32.26 11.03
N VAL A 268 6.29 31.56 10.25
CA VAL A 268 7.60 32.04 9.80
C VAL A 268 7.41 32.97 8.61
N SER A 269 7.92 34.20 8.72
CA SER A 269 7.87 35.15 7.59
C SER A 269 8.56 34.58 6.34
N GLU A 270 8.01 34.85 5.16
CA GLU A 270 8.56 34.39 3.87
C GLU A 270 10.04 34.76 3.69
N LYS A 271 10.45 35.94 4.15
CA LYS A 271 11.84 36.40 4.11
C LYS A 271 12.76 35.50 4.93
N LYS A 272 12.38 35.21 6.19
CA LYS A 272 13.14 34.34 7.10
C LYS A 272 13.23 32.92 6.53
N MET A 273 12.10 32.37 6.06
CA MET A 273 12.08 31.05 5.43
C MET A 273 13.00 30.99 4.20
N SER A 274 12.97 32.01 3.35
CA SER A 274 13.86 32.11 2.18
C SER A 274 15.35 32.16 2.56
N GLU A 275 15.70 32.82 3.67
CA GLU A 275 17.07 32.84 4.19
C GLU A 275 17.51 31.47 4.71
N MET A 276 16.62 30.76 5.41
CA MET A 276 16.87 29.39 5.89
C MET A 276 17.08 28.42 4.73
N ILE A 277 16.25 28.49 3.69
CA ILE A 277 16.39 27.68 2.47
C ILE A 277 17.73 27.95 1.79
N LYS A 278 18.13 29.22 1.61
CA LYS A 278 19.44 29.55 1.02
C LYS A 278 20.61 29.04 1.85
N ALA A 279 20.50 29.09 3.18
CA ALA A 279 21.51 28.56 4.07
C ALA A 279 21.62 27.03 3.95
N GLU A 280 20.48 26.36 3.78
CA GLU A 280 20.39 24.93 3.55
C GLU A 280 21.01 24.52 2.20
N GLU A 281 20.67 25.22 1.12
CA GLU A 281 21.29 25.00 -0.20
C GLU A 281 22.80 25.20 -0.16
N LYS A 282 23.26 26.21 0.59
CA LYS A 282 24.69 26.45 0.82
C LYS A 282 25.33 25.33 1.66
N SER A 283 24.62 24.79 2.63
CA SER A 283 25.04 23.64 3.44
C SER A 283 25.21 22.39 2.57
N PHE A 284 24.20 22.01 1.80
CA PHE A 284 24.27 20.87 0.88
C PHE A 284 25.32 21.05 -0.22
N SER A 285 25.52 22.27 -0.72
CA SER A 285 26.61 22.55 -1.69
C SER A 285 28.00 22.53 -1.04
N ALA A 286 28.14 22.87 0.24
CA ALA A 286 29.39 22.69 0.98
C ALA A 286 29.72 21.21 1.17
N LEU A 287 28.69 20.37 1.31
CA LEU A 287 28.85 18.93 1.36
C LEU A 287 29.47 18.39 0.06
N LYS A 288 29.08 18.91 -1.11
CA LYS A 288 29.75 18.61 -2.40
C LYS A 288 31.25 18.94 -2.41
N LYS A 289 31.65 20.05 -1.78
CA LYS A 289 33.05 20.49 -1.72
C LYS A 289 33.89 19.62 -0.78
N TYR A 290 33.30 19.12 0.30
CA TYR A 290 33.97 18.20 1.21
C TYR A 290 34.42 16.92 0.50
N CYS A 291 33.58 16.40 -0.40
CA CYS A 291 33.92 15.24 -1.20
C CYS A 291 35.12 15.46 -2.14
N GLY A 292 35.48 16.72 -2.43
CA GLY A 292 36.71 17.09 -3.14
C GLY A 292 37.93 17.30 -2.23
N GLY A 293 37.91 16.83 -0.98
CA GLY A 293 38.99 16.94 0.00
C GLY A 293 39.02 18.24 0.81
N MET A 294 37.95 19.05 0.78
CA MET A 294 37.84 20.26 1.62
C MET A 294 37.22 19.95 2.99
N ASN A 295 37.29 20.87 3.97
CA ASN A 295 36.74 20.63 5.31
C ASN A 295 35.22 20.94 5.39
N LEU A 296 34.45 20.15 6.16
CA LEU A 296 32.98 20.23 6.29
C LEU A 296 32.50 21.33 7.26
N ARG A 297 33.24 22.42 7.42
CA ARG A 297 33.00 23.45 8.47
C ARG A 297 31.69 24.25 8.33
N HIS A 298 30.92 24.01 7.27
CA HIS A 298 29.74 24.80 6.90
C HIS A 298 28.48 23.96 6.66
N PHE A 299 28.48 22.68 7.01
CA PHE A 299 27.27 21.87 6.95
C PHE A 299 26.36 22.18 8.15
N GLN A 300 25.10 22.45 7.87
CA GLN A 300 24.02 22.60 8.84
C GLN A 300 23.38 21.25 9.11
N SER A 301 23.00 21.03 10.37
CA SER A 301 22.31 19.83 10.82
C SER A 301 20.97 19.62 10.10
N TYR A 302 20.63 18.38 9.75
CA TYR A 302 19.39 18.08 9.03
C TYR A 302 18.11 18.43 9.81
N LEU A 303 17.98 17.95 11.05
CA LEU A 303 16.82 18.15 11.93
C LEU A 303 17.22 18.44 13.38
N LEU A 304 18.02 17.56 13.99
CA LEU A 304 18.48 17.69 15.37
C LEU A 304 19.63 18.69 15.48
N PRO A 305 19.73 19.50 16.53
CA PRO A 305 20.82 20.47 16.68
C PRO A 305 22.21 19.81 16.75
N GLU A 306 23.19 20.32 15.99
CA GLU A 306 24.60 19.87 16.04
C GLU A 306 25.53 20.97 16.57
N LYS A 307 26.67 20.57 17.16
CA LYS A 307 27.68 21.51 17.69
C LYS A 307 28.40 22.24 16.55
N GLY A 308 28.16 23.54 16.40
CA GLY A 308 29.00 24.44 15.62
C GLY A 308 30.37 24.64 16.29
N THR A 309 31.47 24.45 15.58
CA THR A 309 32.81 24.74 16.12
C THR A 309 33.02 26.25 16.24
N LYS A 310 33.20 26.78 17.47
CA LYS A 310 34.27 27.77 17.72
C LYS A 310 34.63 28.14 19.16
N LYS A 311 33.84 27.91 20.22
CA LYS A 311 34.26 28.12 21.62
C LYS A 311 33.22 27.49 22.56
N ALA A 312 33.68 26.73 23.54
CA ALA A 312 32.94 25.89 24.49
C ALA A 312 31.85 26.66 25.29
N TYR A 313 30.82 26.09 25.93
CA TYR A 313 30.41 24.75 26.40
C TYR A 313 28.86 24.69 26.43
N MET A 314 28.25 23.51 26.25
CA MET A 314 27.01 22.96 26.88
C MET A 314 26.55 21.75 26.04
N ALA A 315 25.89 20.75 26.65
CA ALA A 315 25.12 19.74 25.91
C ALA A 315 24.21 20.43 24.86
N THR A 316 24.19 19.95 23.61
CA THR A 316 23.27 20.48 22.58
C THR A 316 21.83 20.04 22.81
N THR A 317 21.63 19.00 23.61
CA THR A 317 20.34 18.43 24.01
C THR A 317 20.34 18.27 25.51
N LYS A 318 19.73 19.23 26.22
CA LYS A 318 19.48 19.16 27.69
C LYS A 318 18.23 18.33 28.02
N ALA A 319 17.40 18.08 27.01
CA ALA A 319 16.18 17.30 27.11
C ALA A 319 16.26 16.08 26.20
N VAL A 320 15.46 15.07 26.53
CA VAL A 320 15.24 13.87 25.72
C VAL A 320 14.43 14.24 24.49
N VAL A 321 14.87 13.79 23.31
CA VAL A 321 14.12 13.96 22.06
C VAL A 321 13.72 12.58 21.53
N ARG A 322 12.41 12.34 21.43
CA ARG A 322 11.85 11.12 20.85
C ARG A 322 11.48 11.37 19.39
N LEU A 323 12.05 10.56 18.49
CA LEU A 323 11.77 10.57 17.06
C LEU A 323 10.79 9.46 16.72
N ARG A 324 9.66 9.81 16.10
CA ARG A 324 8.63 8.88 15.62
C ARG A 324 8.33 9.11 14.14
N TYR A 325 7.77 8.11 13.47
CA TYR A 325 7.32 8.30 12.10
C TYR A 325 6.15 9.29 12.06
N GLY A 326 6.33 10.37 11.32
CA GLY A 326 5.30 11.37 11.02
C GLY A 326 5.00 11.34 9.54
N ARG A 327 3.74 11.52 9.15
CA ARG A 327 3.39 11.67 7.74
C ARG A 327 3.66 13.09 7.24
N ILE A 328 3.66 14.05 8.17
CA ILE A 328 4.19 15.40 8.00
C ILE A 328 5.19 15.70 9.11
N TYR A 329 6.05 16.71 8.92
CA TYR A 329 6.90 17.17 10.01
C TYR A 329 6.05 17.85 11.09
N GLN A 330 6.15 17.35 12.32
CA GLN A 330 5.44 17.91 13.47
C GLN A 330 6.27 17.70 14.75
N MET A 331 6.03 18.55 15.74
CA MET A 331 6.70 18.49 17.04
C MET A 331 5.71 18.78 18.16
N LYS A 332 5.87 18.07 19.27
CA LYS A 332 5.14 18.22 20.51
C LYS A 332 6.14 18.44 21.64
N VAL A 333 5.86 19.42 22.50
CA VAL A 333 6.66 19.71 23.70
C VAL A 333 5.72 19.69 24.90
N GLU A 334 5.94 18.73 25.79
CA GLU A 334 5.23 18.65 27.06
C GLU A 334 6.03 19.36 28.15
N TYR A 335 5.36 20.22 28.92
CA TYR A 335 5.94 20.86 30.09
C TYR A 335 5.53 20.12 31.37
N MET A 336 6.43 20.06 32.34
CA MET A 336 6.14 19.50 33.65
C MET A 336 4.98 20.26 34.30
N ASN A 337 4.10 19.53 34.99
CA ASN A 337 3.04 20.16 35.77
C ASN A 337 3.63 20.79 37.04
N LYS A 338 2.81 21.58 37.75
CA LYS A 338 3.21 22.28 38.97
C LYS A 338 3.81 21.36 40.02
N GLU A 339 3.15 20.25 40.27
CA GLU A 339 3.51 19.28 41.30
C GLU A 339 4.83 18.61 40.96
N ASP A 340 5.00 18.16 39.71
CA ASP A 340 6.24 17.59 39.18
C ASP A 340 7.42 18.57 39.35
N LEU A 341 7.22 19.84 38.96
CA LEU A 341 8.24 20.90 39.12
C LEU A 341 8.59 21.14 40.58
N GLN A 342 7.59 21.32 41.44
CA GLN A 342 7.80 21.59 42.87
C GLN A 342 8.48 20.42 43.57
N ASN A 343 8.10 19.17 43.25
CA ASN A 343 8.70 17.97 43.83
C ASN A 343 10.17 17.84 43.41
N GLN A 344 10.47 17.98 42.12
CA GLN A 344 11.84 17.93 41.62
C GLN A 344 12.71 19.04 42.23
N LEU A 345 12.18 20.26 42.32
CA LEU A 345 12.89 21.38 42.93
C LEU A 345 13.09 21.22 44.45
N TYR A 346 12.21 20.49 45.13
CA TYR A 346 12.30 20.22 46.57
C TYR A 346 13.45 19.27 46.94
N GLU A 347 13.88 18.40 46.01
CA GLU A 347 15.07 17.55 46.18
C GLU A 347 16.31 18.38 46.56
N LEU A 348 16.41 19.64 46.09
CA LEU A 348 17.47 20.56 46.48
C LEU A 348 17.52 20.81 48.01
N ALA A 349 16.35 20.94 48.65
CA ALA A 349 16.26 21.12 50.09
C ALA A 349 16.65 19.83 50.84
N GLU A 350 16.29 18.66 50.32
CA GLU A 350 16.65 17.36 50.89
C GLU A 350 18.15 17.08 50.82
N ILE A 351 18.77 17.27 49.65
CA ILE A 351 20.21 17.13 49.46
C ILE A 351 20.96 18.02 50.44
N LYS A 352 20.48 19.25 50.66
CA LYS A 352 21.10 20.19 51.59
C LYS A 352 21.00 19.76 53.06
N ARG A 353 19.87 19.18 53.48
CA ARG A 353 19.73 18.57 54.81
C ARG A 353 20.72 17.42 54.98
N ASN A 354 20.78 16.53 53.99
CA ASN A 354 21.70 15.39 53.97
C ASN A 354 23.16 15.84 54.04
N ARG A 355 23.55 16.90 53.31
CA ARG A 355 24.90 17.48 53.41
C ARG A 355 25.23 18.01 54.80
N LYS A 356 24.29 18.70 55.47
CA LYS A 356 24.49 19.17 56.85
C LYS A 356 24.67 17.99 57.81
N GLU A 357 23.93 16.90 57.62
CA GLU A 357 24.07 15.68 58.42
C GLU A 357 25.38 14.93 58.12
N ASN A 358 25.78 14.83 56.85
CA ASN A 358 27.05 14.24 56.42
C ASN A 358 28.26 15.00 56.98
N LYS A 359 28.23 16.34 56.96
CA LYS A 359 29.24 17.19 57.60
C LYS A 359 29.31 16.97 59.11
N ARG A 360 28.18 16.78 59.79
CA ARG A 360 28.13 16.46 61.24
C ARG A 360 28.65 15.07 61.56
N SER A 361 28.49 14.11 60.65
CA SER A 361 28.90 12.71 60.82
C SER A 361 30.31 12.39 60.28
N GLY A 362 31.00 13.39 59.70
CA GLY A 362 32.36 13.22 59.17
C GLY A 362 32.44 12.44 57.85
N ARG A 363 31.32 12.26 57.13
CA ARG A 363 31.30 11.64 55.81
C ARG A 363 31.70 12.65 54.73
N THR A 364 32.58 12.23 53.83
CA THR A 364 32.97 13.00 52.65
C THR A 364 31.84 13.04 51.63
N GLU A 365 31.52 14.22 51.12
CA GLU A 365 30.50 14.43 50.07
C GLU A 365 30.93 13.72 48.77
N ASN A 366 29.97 13.07 48.09
CA ASN A 366 30.21 12.43 46.80
C ASN A 366 30.19 13.49 45.68
N LYS A 367 31.14 13.43 44.73
CA LYS A 367 31.22 14.34 43.58
C LYS A 367 29.90 14.38 42.77
N GLN A 368 29.18 13.26 42.67
CA GLN A 368 27.88 13.20 42.00
C GLN A 368 26.79 14.00 42.75
N GLU A 369 26.75 13.91 44.08
CA GLU A 369 25.83 14.72 44.91
C GLU A 369 26.17 16.21 44.81
N GLU A 370 27.45 16.55 44.63
CA GLU A 370 27.93 17.93 44.40
C GLU A 370 27.34 18.52 43.12
N MET A 371 27.55 17.82 42.00
CA MET A 371 27.05 18.21 40.69
C MET A 371 25.51 18.27 40.64
N HIS A 372 24.83 17.33 41.32
CA HIS A 372 23.36 17.24 41.26
C HIS A 372 22.68 18.43 41.95
N HIS A 373 23.23 18.83 43.09
CA HIS A 373 22.83 20.07 43.76
C HIS A 373 23.04 21.30 42.90
N ASP A 374 24.20 21.44 42.22
CA ASP A 374 24.50 22.63 41.42
C ASP A 374 23.55 22.77 40.21
N ALA A 375 23.15 21.66 39.60
CA ALA A 375 22.16 21.66 38.52
C ALA A 375 20.75 21.99 39.03
N LEU A 376 20.31 21.34 40.12
CA LEU A 376 19.03 21.63 40.76
C LEU A 376 18.95 23.08 41.25
N GLN A 377 20.05 23.62 41.77
CA GLN A 377 20.14 25.02 42.18
C GLN A 377 19.93 25.96 41.01
N LYS A 378 20.61 25.76 39.87
CA LYS A 378 20.39 26.56 38.66
C LYS A 378 18.95 26.47 38.16
N ARG A 379 18.36 25.27 38.19
CA ARG A 379 16.96 25.07 37.81
C ARG A 379 16.00 25.80 38.76
N PHE A 380 16.30 25.77 40.07
CA PHE A 380 15.57 26.52 41.10
C PHE A 380 15.69 28.04 40.87
N GLU A 381 16.86 28.53 40.48
CA GLU A 381 17.12 29.95 40.13
C GLU A 381 16.30 30.41 38.93
N ILE A 382 16.20 29.59 37.90
CA ILE A 382 15.48 29.90 36.67
C ILE A 382 13.96 29.90 36.90
N LEU A 383 13.44 28.90 37.62
CA LEU A 383 12.00 28.61 37.66
C LEU A 383 11.24 29.30 38.81
N THR A 384 11.92 29.87 39.80
CA THR A 384 11.28 30.40 41.02
C THR A 384 11.40 31.91 41.19
N THR A 385 10.54 32.49 42.02
CA THR A 385 10.62 33.93 42.39
C THR A 385 11.62 34.20 43.51
N HIS A 386 12.07 33.16 44.21
CA HIS A 386 12.90 33.26 45.42
C HIS A 386 14.26 33.94 45.19
N PHE A 387 14.75 34.01 43.95
CA PHE A 387 16.03 34.65 43.60
C PHE A 387 15.93 36.05 43.00
N GLN A 388 14.73 36.51 42.64
CA GLN A 388 14.59 37.77 41.92
C GLN A 388 14.69 39.01 42.84
N GLN A 389 14.71 38.82 44.18
CA GLN A 389 14.59 39.91 45.16
C GLN A 389 15.77 40.13 46.12
N CYS A 390 16.97 39.58 45.85
CA CYS A 390 18.29 39.80 46.51
C CYS A 390 18.96 38.48 46.97
N SER A 391 20.29 38.57 47.11
CA SER A 391 21.29 37.51 47.39
C SER A 391 20.78 36.21 48.01
N PHE A 392 21.09 35.10 47.35
CA PHE A 392 20.92 33.73 47.80
C PHE A 392 21.26 33.57 49.28
N ASN A 393 20.23 33.44 50.12
CA ASN A 393 20.43 33.08 51.51
C ASN A 393 20.15 31.59 51.66
N GLU A 394 21.24 30.82 51.71
CA GLU A 394 21.25 29.37 51.82
C GLU A 394 20.38 28.80 52.95
N GLU A 395 20.10 29.60 53.98
CA GLU A 395 19.26 29.23 55.10
C GLU A 395 17.76 29.16 54.75
N ASP A 396 17.30 29.89 53.73
CA ASP A 396 15.90 29.93 53.34
C ASP A 396 15.44 28.63 52.66
N LEU A 397 16.34 27.95 51.93
CA LEU A 397 16.09 26.60 51.39
C LEU A 397 15.76 25.58 52.50
N LEU A 398 16.37 25.72 53.67
CA LEU A 398 16.16 24.80 54.79
C LEU A 398 14.85 25.07 55.55
N LYS A 399 14.24 26.24 55.35
CA LYS A 399 12.94 26.60 55.93
C LYS A 399 11.76 26.03 55.14
N LEU A 400 11.98 25.49 53.94
CA LEU A 400 10.94 24.86 53.13
C LEU A 400 10.50 23.55 53.78
N GLU A 401 9.28 23.48 54.31
CA GLU A 401 8.77 22.27 54.99
C GLU A 401 8.36 21.15 54.02
N ASN A 402 7.90 21.51 52.83
CA ASN A 402 7.48 20.59 51.77
C ASN A 402 7.57 21.26 50.38
N SER A 403 7.35 20.49 49.31
CA SER A 403 7.44 20.96 47.92
C SER A 403 6.46 22.09 47.58
N ASN A 404 5.28 22.12 48.18
CA ASN A 404 4.26 23.15 47.92
C ASN A 404 4.69 24.56 48.38
N CYS A 405 5.68 24.67 49.26
CA CYS A 405 6.24 25.95 49.71
C CYS A 405 7.09 26.66 48.63
N ILE A 406 7.40 25.99 47.53
CA ILE A 406 8.18 26.54 46.42
C ILE A 406 7.27 27.39 45.53
N LEU A 407 7.59 28.68 45.40
CA LEU A 407 6.85 29.62 44.57
C LEU A 407 7.48 29.69 43.18
N LEU A 408 6.76 29.16 42.19
CA LEU A 408 7.15 29.25 40.79
C LEU A 408 6.95 30.67 40.26
N ASN A 409 7.78 31.07 39.28
CA ASN A 409 7.64 32.35 38.62
C ASN A 409 6.26 32.49 37.94
N GLU A 410 5.69 33.70 37.95
CA GLU A 410 4.41 33.98 37.28
C GLU A 410 4.41 33.55 35.81
N ALA A 411 5.53 33.71 35.11
CA ALA A 411 5.68 33.26 33.73
C ALA A 411 5.60 31.74 33.60
N VAL A 412 6.16 30.97 34.56
CA VAL A 412 6.11 29.50 34.57
C VAL A 412 4.67 29.01 34.75
N ASN A 413 3.90 29.67 35.62
CA ASN A 413 2.49 29.35 35.84
C ASN A 413 1.63 29.48 34.55
N THR A 414 2.10 30.19 33.52
CA THR A 414 1.36 30.33 32.25
C THR A 414 1.49 29.12 31.33
N PHE A 415 2.48 28.25 31.53
CA PHE A 415 2.75 27.12 30.64
C PHE A 415 2.99 25.79 31.38
N GLU A 416 3.08 25.75 32.71
CA GLU A 416 3.19 24.50 33.46
C GLU A 416 2.05 23.52 33.12
N GLY A 417 2.38 22.24 32.96
CA GLY A 417 1.43 21.18 32.59
C GLY A 417 0.77 21.35 31.22
N SER A 418 1.14 22.38 30.45
CA SER A 418 0.64 22.60 29.10
C SER A 418 1.45 21.79 28.08
N THR A 419 0.91 21.70 26.86
CA THR A 419 1.59 21.10 25.72
C THR A 419 1.63 22.10 24.58
N ALA A 420 2.81 22.34 24.02
CA ALA A 420 2.99 23.14 22.81
C ALA A 420 3.07 22.23 21.59
N TYR A 421 2.36 22.62 20.53
CA TYR A 421 2.27 21.88 19.27
C TYR A 421 2.81 22.71 18.12
N PHE A 422 3.63 22.10 17.27
CA PHE A 422 4.19 22.71 16.07
C PHE A 422 3.95 21.78 14.88
N MET A 423 3.41 22.30 13.78
CA MET A 423 2.99 21.48 12.65
C MET A 423 3.37 22.08 11.29
N GLY A 424 3.89 21.22 10.42
CA GLY A 424 4.06 21.50 9.00
C GLY A 424 2.72 21.70 8.27
N LEU A 425 2.71 22.48 7.20
CA LEU A 425 1.51 22.62 6.37
C LEU A 425 1.35 21.47 5.36
N GLY A 426 2.37 20.63 5.22
CA GLY A 426 2.42 19.57 4.23
C GLY A 426 2.77 20.08 2.82
N LYS A 427 2.87 21.39 2.59
CA LYS A 427 3.04 21.92 1.22
C LYS A 427 4.45 21.74 0.67
N ASN A 428 5.47 21.76 1.52
CA ASN A 428 6.86 21.64 1.13
C ASN A 428 7.63 20.97 2.26
N ALA A 429 8.22 19.81 2.00
CA ALA A 429 8.93 19.03 3.01
C ALA A 429 10.15 19.78 3.56
N THR A 430 10.83 20.57 2.72
CA THR A 430 11.97 21.39 3.15
C THR A 430 11.52 22.49 4.10
N GLU A 431 10.49 23.27 3.74
CA GLU A 431 10.00 24.36 4.59
C GLU A 431 9.49 23.85 5.95
N ASP A 432 8.69 22.79 5.93
CA ASP A 432 8.14 22.20 7.16
C ASP A 432 9.25 21.62 8.04
N ARG A 433 10.24 20.92 7.46
CA ARG A 433 11.41 20.43 8.20
C ARG A 433 12.22 21.58 8.80
N LEU A 434 12.48 22.63 8.03
CA LEU A 434 13.24 23.80 8.48
C LEU A 434 12.53 24.51 9.64
N PHE A 435 11.20 24.64 9.57
CA PHE A 435 10.39 25.15 10.66
C PHE A 435 10.50 24.29 11.93
N ILE A 436 10.32 22.97 11.83
CA ILE A 436 10.45 22.08 12.97
C ILE A 436 11.88 22.09 13.54
N ARG A 437 12.91 22.12 12.68
CA ARG A 437 14.32 22.25 13.10
C ARG A 437 14.54 23.53 13.89
N GLU A 438 14.01 24.66 13.44
CA GLU A 438 14.11 25.94 14.14
C GLU A 438 13.40 25.90 15.50
N LYS A 439 12.16 25.39 15.55
CA LYS A 439 11.42 25.26 16.81
C LYS A 439 12.09 24.30 17.79
N LEU A 440 12.64 23.21 17.29
CA LEU A 440 13.42 22.28 18.10
C LEU A 440 14.68 22.96 18.67
N GLN A 441 15.36 23.77 17.86
CA GLN A 441 16.49 24.57 18.34
C GLN A 441 16.07 25.58 19.42
N GLU A 442 14.95 26.29 19.25
CA GLU A 442 14.42 27.22 20.26
C GLU A 442 14.05 26.52 21.59
N MET A 443 13.59 25.27 21.54
CA MET A 443 13.12 24.52 22.72
C MET A 443 14.23 23.77 23.46
N ILE A 444 15.41 23.65 22.86
CA ILE A 444 16.54 22.91 23.42
C ILE A 444 17.73 23.84 23.69
N THR A 445 17.80 24.95 22.96
CA THR A 445 18.90 25.92 23.02
C THR A 445 18.37 27.34 23.12
N LEU A 446 19.19 28.27 23.65
CA LEU A 446 18.89 29.70 23.60
C LEU A 446 19.29 30.35 22.25
N THR A 447 19.52 29.54 21.21
CA THR A 447 19.88 30.06 19.88
C THR A 447 18.61 30.45 19.11
N ASN A 448 18.72 31.49 18.27
CA ASN A 448 17.62 32.05 17.46
C ASN A 448 16.48 32.70 18.27
N VAL A 449 16.64 32.91 19.58
CA VAL A 449 15.70 33.64 20.44
C VAL A 449 16.07 35.12 20.50
N SER A 450 15.07 36.00 20.48
CA SER A 450 15.29 37.44 20.70
C SER A 450 15.70 37.74 22.15
N THR A 451 16.51 38.77 22.37
CA THR A 451 16.97 39.18 23.72
C THR A 451 15.82 39.44 24.69
N ASP A 452 14.67 39.88 24.18
CA ASP A 452 13.49 40.21 24.99
C ASP A 452 12.73 38.95 25.45
N GLN A 453 12.92 37.81 24.78
CA GLN A 453 12.28 36.53 25.11
C GLN A 453 13.22 35.50 25.72
N GLU A 454 14.51 35.83 25.86
CA GLU A 454 15.57 34.91 26.31
C GLU A 454 15.26 34.30 27.68
N LYS A 455 14.85 35.13 28.66
CA LYS A 455 14.49 34.64 30.01
C LYS A 455 13.27 33.72 30.01
N LEU A 456 12.26 34.02 29.21
CA LEU A 456 11.06 33.18 29.10
C LEU A 456 11.41 31.82 28.46
N HIS A 457 12.27 31.83 27.44
CA HIS A 457 12.72 30.59 26.81
C HIS A 457 13.61 29.78 27.73
N GLU A 458 14.48 30.42 28.52
CA GLU A 458 15.27 29.75 29.55
C GLU A 458 14.37 29.02 30.56
N MET A 459 13.30 29.67 31.02
CA MET A 459 12.27 29.03 31.88
C MET A 459 11.56 27.87 31.18
N LYS A 460 11.19 28.02 29.90
CA LYS A 460 10.56 26.94 29.13
C LYS A 460 11.48 25.74 28.97
N ILE A 461 12.74 25.94 28.58
CA ILE A 461 13.75 24.88 28.44
C ILE A 461 13.91 24.13 29.77
N ALA A 462 14.01 24.87 30.88
CA ALA A 462 14.14 24.29 32.22
C ALA A 462 12.87 23.58 32.72
N ALA A 463 11.73 23.69 32.05
CA ALA A 463 10.48 23.03 32.43
C ALA A 463 10.03 21.95 31.44
N VAL A 464 10.81 21.69 30.38
CA VAL A 464 10.51 20.62 29.42
C VAL A 464 10.49 19.29 30.15
N LYS A 465 9.41 18.55 29.95
CA LYS A 465 9.28 17.15 30.35
C LYS A 465 9.70 16.22 29.22
N GLU A 466 9.17 16.46 28.02
CA GLU A 466 9.38 15.59 26.87
C GLU A 466 9.26 16.36 25.56
N ILE A 467 10.11 16.02 24.59
CA ILE A 467 9.99 16.50 23.21
C ILE A 467 9.78 15.30 22.30
N VAL A 468 8.69 15.30 21.54
CA VAL A 468 8.38 14.29 20.52
C VAL A 468 8.37 14.95 19.16
N VAL A 469 9.26 14.53 18.28
CA VAL A 469 9.33 14.99 16.89
C VAL A 469 8.88 13.85 15.98
N PHE A 470 7.93 14.13 15.11
CA PHE A 470 7.51 13.18 14.09
C PHE A 470 8.06 13.62 12.74
N ALA A 471 8.75 12.71 12.05
CA ALA A 471 9.42 12.97 10.79
C ALA A 471 9.02 11.94 9.72
N PRO A 472 8.75 12.36 8.47
CA PRO A 472 8.50 11.49 7.32
C PRO A 472 9.79 10.82 6.87
N CYS A 473 10.06 9.66 7.45
CA CYS A 473 11.36 8.99 7.38
C CYS A 473 11.19 7.47 7.40
N LYS A 474 11.67 6.80 6.35
CA LYS A 474 11.59 5.34 6.16
C LYS A 474 12.26 4.57 7.27
N LEU A 475 13.30 5.11 7.92
CA LEU A 475 13.92 4.48 9.07
C LEU A 475 12.96 4.32 10.26
N LEU A 476 12.02 5.26 10.42
CA LEU A 476 11.04 5.28 11.51
C LEU A 476 9.78 4.47 11.17
N CYS A 477 9.65 3.98 9.92
CA CYS A 477 8.52 3.12 9.51
C CYS A 477 8.40 1.86 10.36
N GLY A 478 7.18 1.33 10.42
CA GLY A 478 6.86 0.22 11.31
C GLY A 478 6.86 0.61 12.79
N GLN A 479 6.45 1.85 13.10
CA GLN A 479 6.23 2.36 14.46
C GLN A 479 7.47 2.29 15.37
N LYS A 480 8.66 2.41 14.77
CA LYS A 480 9.91 2.47 15.54
C LYS A 480 10.03 3.83 16.22
N GLU A 481 10.52 3.83 17.45
CA GLU A 481 10.87 5.04 18.20
C GLU A 481 12.38 5.09 18.43
N LEU A 482 13.02 6.15 17.93
CA LEU A 482 14.43 6.43 18.20
C LEU A 482 14.52 7.57 19.22
N ILE A 483 15.27 7.37 20.30
CA ILE A 483 15.36 8.33 21.40
C ILE A 483 16.78 8.89 21.46
N GLU A 484 16.93 10.19 21.20
CA GLU A 484 18.20 10.89 21.45
C GLU A 484 18.30 11.20 22.94
N MET A 485 19.26 10.56 23.62
CA MET A 485 19.55 10.86 25.01
C MET A 485 20.21 12.22 25.15
N PRO A 486 19.95 12.95 26.26
CA PRO A 486 20.70 14.15 26.58
C PRO A 486 22.19 13.85 26.74
N GLY A 487 22.98 14.91 26.67
CA GLY A 487 24.40 14.84 26.96
C GLY A 487 24.70 14.55 28.43
N THR A 488 25.70 13.70 28.70
CA THR A 488 26.11 13.30 30.06
C THR A 488 27.15 14.25 30.68
N ASP A 489 27.08 15.57 30.40
CA ASP A 489 28.09 16.46 30.98
C ASP A 489 28.03 16.48 32.51
N GLU A 490 29.13 16.88 33.13
CA GLU A 490 29.20 17.09 34.57
C GLU A 490 28.30 18.25 35.07
N SER A 491 27.45 18.86 34.22
CA SER A 491 26.72 20.09 34.53
C SER A 491 25.21 19.95 34.73
N ASP A 492 24.60 18.83 34.33
CA ASP A 492 23.17 18.56 34.56
C ASP A 492 22.86 17.11 34.97
N PRO A 493 22.95 16.76 36.25
CA PRO A 493 22.64 15.41 36.72
C PRO A 493 21.16 15.03 36.68
N LEU A 494 20.24 15.95 36.37
CA LEU A 494 18.84 15.58 36.09
C LEU A 494 18.75 14.79 34.79
N ALA A 495 19.62 15.09 33.82
CA ALA A 495 19.75 14.30 32.60
C ALA A 495 20.15 12.84 32.88
N LEU A 496 20.92 12.58 33.95
CA LEU A 496 21.34 11.22 34.32
C LEU A 496 20.16 10.38 34.84
N HIS A 497 19.27 10.98 35.62
CA HIS A 497 18.04 10.34 36.07
C HIS A 497 17.12 9.99 34.89
N ASP A 498 16.94 10.93 33.96
CA ASP A 498 16.14 10.71 32.76
C ASP A 498 16.74 9.61 31.85
N ILE A 499 18.06 9.56 31.70
CA ILE A 499 18.76 8.48 30.99
C ILE A 499 18.47 7.13 31.66
N GLY A 500 18.54 7.05 32.99
CA GLY A 500 18.25 5.83 33.75
C GLY A 500 16.81 5.34 33.54
N ASN A 501 15.83 6.23 33.66
CA ASN A 501 14.42 5.90 33.44
C ASN A 501 14.15 5.42 32.02
N ILE A 502 14.78 6.04 31.02
CA ILE A 502 14.55 5.61 29.63
C ILE A 502 15.26 4.28 29.36
N LEU A 503 16.45 4.05 29.91
CA LEU A 503 17.09 2.75 29.83
C LEU A 503 16.24 1.64 30.48
N ASP A 504 15.34 1.98 31.39
CA ASP A 504 14.40 1.01 31.95
C ASP A 504 13.18 0.71 31.04
N GLU A 505 12.87 1.61 30.10
CA GLU A 505 11.74 1.51 29.17
C GLU A 505 12.10 0.93 27.79
N VAL A 506 13.37 1.01 27.38
CA VAL A 506 13.81 0.67 26.02
C VAL A 506 14.13 -0.81 25.85
N ASN A 507 13.98 -1.28 24.61
CA ASN A 507 14.34 -2.63 24.20
C ASN A 507 15.64 -2.63 23.37
N GLY A 508 16.14 -1.46 22.95
CA GLY A 508 17.40 -1.34 22.22
C GLY A 508 18.26 -0.15 22.66
N THR A 509 19.58 -0.32 22.60
CA THR A 509 20.55 0.74 22.88
C THR A 509 21.64 0.78 21.80
N LEU A 510 21.84 1.96 21.22
CA LEU A 510 22.96 2.28 20.33
C LEU A 510 24.01 3.07 21.11
N LEU A 511 25.24 2.54 21.19
CA LEU A 511 26.35 3.14 21.93
C LEU A 511 27.42 3.66 20.97
N LEU A 512 27.60 4.98 20.92
CA LEU A 512 28.67 5.58 20.09
C LEU A 512 30.01 5.55 20.83
N SER A 513 31.03 4.94 20.21
CA SER A 513 32.37 4.68 20.75
C SER A 513 33.46 5.08 19.73
N ASP A 514 34.47 5.85 20.12
CA ASP A 514 35.52 6.33 19.18
C ASP A 514 36.52 5.24 18.75
N SER A 515 36.61 4.14 19.51
CA SER A 515 37.34 2.89 19.28
C SER A 515 37.46 2.18 20.63
N SER A 516 37.10 0.89 20.68
CA SER A 516 37.34 0.04 21.86
C SER A 516 36.56 0.43 23.13
N PHE A 517 35.24 0.68 23.06
CA PHE A 517 34.35 0.93 24.23
C PHE A 517 35.02 1.76 25.34
N ASN A 518 35.77 2.80 25.00
CA ASN A 518 36.21 3.75 26.02
C ASN A 518 35.05 4.72 26.24
N ILE A 519 33.97 4.23 26.88
CA ILE A 519 33.02 5.10 27.58
C ILE A 519 33.87 5.78 28.66
N GLY A 520 34.44 6.93 28.34
CA GLY A 520 35.42 7.64 29.17
C GLY A 520 34.82 8.25 30.45
N GLU A 521 33.50 8.22 30.61
CA GLU A 521 32.78 8.78 31.77
C GLU A 521 32.25 7.65 32.64
N ALA A 522 32.66 7.64 33.91
CA ALA A 522 32.24 6.66 34.90
C ALA A 522 30.71 6.65 35.12
N ASP A 523 30.06 7.81 34.95
CA ASP A 523 28.63 7.96 35.19
C ASP A 523 27.78 7.21 34.17
N VAL A 524 28.10 7.32 32.87
CA VAL A 524 27.41 6.58 31.79
C VAL A 524 27.58 5.07 31.96
N LYS A 525 28.78 4.63 32.36
CA LYS A 525 29.07 3.23 32.68
C LYS A 525 28.23 2.76 33.86
N THR A 526 28.13 3.56 34.92
CA THR A 526 27.37 3.22 36.13
C THR A 526 25.88 3.10 35.81
N ILE A 527 25.30 4.09 35.13
CA ILE A 527 23.88 4.09 34.76
C ILE A 527 23.56 2.91 33.83
N LEU A 528 24.40 2.65 32.83
CA LEU A 528 24.20 1.50 31.93
C LEU A 528 24.31 0.17 32.70
N ARG A 529 25.29 0.05 33.60
CA ARG A 529 25.49 -1.16 34.44
C ARG A 529 24.27 -1.43 35.32
N ASP A 530 23.71 -0.38 35.90
CA ASP A 530 22.64 -0.47 36.90
C ASP A 530 21.24 -0.46 36.24
N SER A 531 21.16 -0.25 34.91
CA SER A 531 19.90 -0.20 34.16
C SER A 531 19.20 -1.56 34.00
N LYS A 532 17.85 -1.55 33.97
CA LYS A 532 17.07 -2.76 33.66
C LYS A 532 17.34 -3.27 32.25
N PHE A 533 17.59 -2.38 31.28
CA PHE A 533 17.91 -2.78 29.91
C PHE A 533 19.10 -3.74 29.87
N LEU A 534 20.24 -3.40 30.48
CA LEU A 534 21.43 -4.24 30.38
C LEU A 534 21.21 -5.58 31.10
N HIS A 535 20.55 -5.57 32.26
CA HIS A 535 20.17 -6.79 32.96
C HIS A 535 19.28 -7.70 32.12
N ASN A 536 18.27 -7.14 31.44
CA ASN A 536 17.36 -7.90 30.60
C ASN A 536 18.03 -8.39 29.31
N PHE A 537 18.90 -7.59 28.68
CA PHE A 537 19.71 -8.01 27.54
C PHE A 537 20.58 -9.23 27.87
N VAL A 538 21.23 -9.23 29.03
CA VAL A 538 22.05 -10.37 29.47
C VAL A 538 21.21 -11.62 29.75
N LYS A 539 19.95 -11.46 30.16
CA LYS A 539 19.02 -12.56 30.46
C LYS A 539 18.34 -13.12 29.21
N SER A 540 17.90 -12.24 28.31
CA SER A 540 17.11 -12.53 27.11
C SER A 540 17.68 -11.78 25.90
N PRO A 541 18.88 -12.12 25.42
CA PRO A 541 19.58 -11.36 24.38
C PRO A 541 18.89 -11.32 23.02
N GLU A 542 17.89 -12.18 22.78
CA GLU A 542 17.13 -12.21 21.52
C GLU A 542 15.97 -11.20 21.49
N GLU A 543 15.53 -10.71 22.66
CA GLU A 543 14.44 -9.73 22.80
C GLU A 543 14.96 -8.28 22.88
N TYR A 544 16.28 -8.10 23.00
CA TYR A 544 16.94 -6.81 23.22
C TYR A 544 18.09 -6.58 22.24
N MET A 545 18.26 -5.34 21.79
CA MET A 545 19.35 -4.99 20.87
C MET A 545 20.41 -4.14 21.55
N LEU A 546 21.66 -4.60 21.55
CA LEU A 546 22.82 -3.80 21.91
C LEU A 546 23.73 -3.64 20.70
N MET A 547 23.93 -2.40 20.25
CA MET A 547 24.77 -2.12 19.09
C MET A 547 25.76 -1.00 19.38
N PHE A 548 27.03 -1.27 19.08
CA PHE A 548 28.11 -0.31 19.13
C PHE A 548 28.31 0.36 17.78
N ILE A 549 28.46 1.68 17.81
CA ILE A 549 28.67 2.49 16.61
C ILE A 549 29.99 3.22 16.76
N THR A 550 30.93 3.00 15.84
CA THR A 550 32.19 3.72 15.80
C THR A 550 32.20 4.74 14.66
N TYR A 551 32.55 5.99 14.96
CA TYR A 551 32.65 7.07 13.97
C TYR A 551 34.05 7.73 14.02
N PRO A 552 34.96 7.41 13.07
CA PRO A 552 36.35 7.84 13.11
C PRO A 552 36.59 9.20 12.44
N GLU A 553 35.93 10.27 12.89
CA GLU A 553 36.08 11.61 12.26
C GLU A 553 37.43 12.28 12.58
N GLN A 554 38.06 11.92 13.71
CA GLN A 554 39.27 12.62 14.19
C GLN A 554 40.54 12.28 13.39
N LYS A 555 40.50 11.29 12.48
CA LYS A 555 41.63 10.93 11.63
C LYS A 555 41.49 11.63 10.28
N LYS A 556 42.13 12.79 10.11
CA LYS A 556 42.18 13.55 8.83
C LYS A 556 42.64 12.72 7.61
N ASN A 557 43.36 11.62 7.84
CA ASN A 557 43.80 10.68 6.79
C ASN A 557 42.70 9.71 6.33
N SER A 558 41.46 9.88 6.81
CA SER A 558 40.29 9.06 6.49
C SER A 558 39.29 9.79 5.58
N GLN A 559 39.77 10.76 4.79
CA GLN A 559 38.99 11.32 3.68
C GLN A 559 39.17 10.43 2.45
N TYR A 560 38.05 9.93 1.91
CA TYR A 560 38.03 8.97 0.82
C TYR A 560 37.46 9.61 -0.44
N THR A 561 37.99 9.23 -1.60
CA THR A 561 37.54 9.70 -2.92
C THR A 561 36.84 8.58 -3.70
N LYS A 562 36.16 8.94 -4.79
CA LYS A 562 35.40 7.99 -5.62
C LYS A 562 36.28 6.88 -6.26
N GLU A 563 37.59 7.07 -6.29
CA GLU A 563 38.58 6.13 -6.80
C GLU A 563 39.00 5.07 -5.78
N ASP A 564 38.63 5.25 -4.51
CA ASP A 564 38.99 4.33 -3.43
C ASP A 564 38.08 3.08 -3.41
N LYS A 565 38.69 1.89 -3.34
CA LYS A 565 37.96 0.62 -3.12
C LYS A 565 37.82 0.36 -1.63
N ILE A 566 36.62 0.60 -1.08
CA ILE A 566 36.35 0.50 0.36
C ILE A 566 36.61 -0.92 0.88
N MET A 567 36.33 -1.96 0.07
CA MET A 567 36.54 -3.38 0.44
C MET A 567 38.00 -3.74 0.77
N ASP A 568 38.97 -3.05 0.16
CA ASP A 568 40.39 -3.36 0.34
C ASP A 568 41.00 -2.68 1.58
N MET A 569 40.22 -1.86 2.28
CA MET A 569 40.69 -1.03 3.38
C MET A 569 40.83 -1.81 4.70
N GLU A 570 41.89 -1.47 5.43
CA GLU A 570 42.30 -2.13 6.68
C GLU A 570 41.19 -2.13 7.75
N PHE A 571 40.37 -1.08 7.83
CA PHE A 571 39.31 -0.98 8.84
C PHE A 571 38.10 -1.92 8.60
N VAL A 572 37.80 -2.34 7.35
CA VAL A 572 36.75 -3.34 7.09
C VAL A 572 37.15 -4.67 7.75
N LYS A 573 38.46 -4.91 7.85
CA LYS A 573 39.04 -6.06 8.56
C LYS A 573 39.17 -5.84 10.07
N GLU A 574 39.03 -4.60 10.58
CA GLU A 574 39.08 -4.27 12.01
C GLU A 574 37.74 -4.47 12.75
N GLU A 575 36.61 -4.52 12.06
CA GLU A 575 35.29 -4.63 12.70
C GLU A 575 35.15 -5.87 13.61
N PRO A 576 35.60 -7.07 13.22
CA PRO A 576 35.59 -8.24 14.11
C PRO A 576 36.48 -8.04 15.36
N ILE A 577 37.63 -7.37 15.19
CA ILE A 577 38.56 -7.07 16.28
C ILE A 577 37.92 -6.06 17.25
N LYS A 578 37.20 -5.06 16.74
CA LYS A 578 36.45 -4.09 17.55
C LYS A 578 35.31 -4.75 18.33
N LYS A 579 34.54 -5.64 17.68
CA LYS A 579 33.48 -6.41 18.33
C LYS A 579 34.02 -7.20 19.52
N GLU A 580 35.14 -7.90 19.34
CA GLU A 580 35.77 -8.65 20.43
C GLU A 580 36.24 -7.71 21.56
N GLY A 581 36.83 -6.55 21.22
CA GLY A 581 37.18 -5.53 22.19
C GLY A 581 35.98 -4.97 22.97
N GLU A 582 34.84 -4.77 22.33
CA GLU A 582 33.59 -4.30 22.95
C GLU A 582 33.01 -5.34 23.91
N ILE A 583 33.01 -6.62 23.54
CA ILE A 583 32.61 -7.73 24.41
C ILE A 583 33.48 -7.75 25.67
N GLN A 584 34.81 -7.68 25.53
CA GLN A 584 35.73 -7.65 26.66
C GLN A 584 35.52 -6.44 27.58
N CYS A 585 35.09 -5.31 27.02
CA CYS A 585 34.76 -4.14 27.82
C CYS A 585 33.43 -4.30 28.57
N LEU A 586 32.44 -4.93 27.93
CA LEU A 586 31.15 -5.21 28.56
C LEU A 586 31.30 -6.23 29.70
N GLU A 587 32.13 -7.26 29.51
CA GLU A 587 32.50 -8.21 30.57
C GLU A 587 33.19 -7.53 31.76
N ARG A 588 34.09 -6.57 31.48
CA ARG A 588 34.71 -5.75 32.52
C ARG A 588 33.72 -4.86 33.25
N LEU A 589 32.75 -4.27 32.54
CA LEU A 589 31.72 -3.41 33.14
C LEU A 589 30.80 -4.20 34.08
N LEU A 590 30.45 -5.42 33.69
CA LEU A 590 29.58 -6.32 34.46
C LEU A 590 30.32 -7.15 35.50
N GLU A 591 31.65 -7.06 35.54
CA GLU A 591 32.52 -7.89 36.38
C GLU A 591 32.25 -9.40 36.22
N LYS A 592 31.83 -9.83 35.03
CA LYS A 592 31.47 -11.23 34.73
C LYS A 592 31.73 -11.58 33.26
N GLN A 593 32.01 -12.86 32.99
CA GLN A 593 32.05 -13.38 31.62
C GLN A 593 30.65 -13.50 31.00
N LEU A 594 30.51 -13.07 29.76
CA LEU A 594 29.23 -13.14 29.06
C LEU A 594 29.01 -14.54 28.47
N PRO A 595 27.78 -15.09 28.59
CA PRO A 595 27.41 -16.30 27.86
C PRO A 595 27.58 -16.14 26.34
N GLU A 596 27.92 -17.22 25.63
CA GLU A 596 28.17 -17.19 24.18
C GLU A 596 26.94 -16.74 23.36
N ASN A 597 25.72 -17.04 23.81
CA ASN A 597 24.51 -16.53 23.17
C ASN A 597 24.39 -15.00 23.32
N VAL A 598 24.83 -14.42 24.44
CA VAL A 598 24.86 -12.95 24.62
C VAL A 598 25.92 -12.33 23.73
N LYS A 599 27.14 -12.90 23.68
CA LYS A 599 28.23 -12.41 22.82
C LYS A 599 27.85 -12.36 21.34
N LYS A 600 27.11 -13.36 20.86
CA LYS A 600 26.61 -13.41 19.47
C LYS A 600 25.69 -12.25 19.15
N ASN A 601 24.87 -11.82 20.10
CA ASN A 601 23.89 -10.74 19.97
C ASN A 601 24.45 -9.32 20.23
N VAL A 602 25.73 -9.20 20.60
CA VAL A 602 26.42 -7.90 20.59
C VAL A 602 26.72 -7.51 19.15
N ASN A 603 26.14 -6.40 18.71
CA ASN A 603 26.36 -5.85 17.37
C ASN A 603 27.38 -4.72 17.41
N SER A 604 28.13 -4.58 16.32
CA SER A 604 29.12 -3.52 16.14
C SER A 604 29.01 -3.02 14.71
N SER A 605 29.11 -1.72 14.50
CA SER A 605 29.21 -1.09 13.18
C SER A 605 30.22 0.03 13.21
N VAL A 606 31.11 0.05 12.22
CA VAL A 606 31.98 1.20 11.97
C VAL A 606 31.31 2.05 10.91
N ILE A 607 30.71 3.17 11.34
CA ILE A 607 30.15 4.14 10.40
C ILE A 607 31.30 4.93 9.81
N LEU A 608 31.44 4.83 8.51
CA LEU A 608 32.39 5.65 7.78
C LEU A 608 31.86 7.08 7.68
N PRO A 609 32.75 8.08 7.78
CA PRO A 609 32.46 9.43 7.31
C PRO A 609 32.09 9.47 5.82
N VAL A 610 32.17 8.35 5.08
CA VAL A 610 31.85 8.20 3.66
C VAL A 610 30.34 8.24 3.40
N PHE A 611 29.69 9.29 3.88
CA PHE A 611 28.45 9.78 3.28
C PHE A 611 28.71 10.29 1.84
N HIS A 612 29.97 10.54 1.48
CA HIS A 612 30.35 11.54 0.49
C HIS A 612 30.69 11.03 -0.92
N CYS A 613 31.17 9.79 -1.06
CA CYS A 613 31.38 9.19 -2.38
C CYS A 613 30.03 8.89 -3.06
N SER A 614 29.06 8.38 -2.31
CA SER A 614 27.68 8.12 -2.74
C SER A 614 26.93 9.37 -3.22
N LEU A 615 27.31 10.56 -2.75
CA LEU A 615 26.72 11.86 -3.13
C LEU A 615 27.38 12.46 -4.38
N LEU A 616 28.71 12.35 -4.52
CA LEU A 616 29.41 12.74 -5.75
C LEU A 616 29.00 11.90 -6.95
N MET A 617 28.64 10.64 -6.70
CA MET A 617 28.19 9.75 -7.75
C MET A 617 26.76 10.08 -8.23
N GLN A 618 26.02 11.02 -7.65
CA GLN A 618 24.62 11.28 -8.03
C GLN A 618 24.42 12.18 -9.26
N GLU A 619 25.52 12.58 -9.93
CA GLU A 619 25.52 13.47 -11.09
C GLU A 619 25.32 12.74 -12.44
N HIS A 620 25.32 11.41 -12.47
CA HIS A 620 24.94 10.59 -13.65
C HIS A 620 23.73 9.68 -13.34
N ASP A 621 23.30 8.83 -14.27
CA ASP A 621 22.12 7.96 -14.12
C ASP A 621 22.16 7.18 -12.79
N THR A 622 21.11 7.35 -11.96
CA THR A 622 21.04 6.82 -10.59
C THR A 622 21.28 5.32 -10.52
N THR A 623 20.97 4.59 -11.59
CA THR A 623 21.00 3.13 -11.65
C THR A 623 22.38 2.58 -12.01
N GLU A 624 23.15 3.28 -12.85
CA GLU A 624 24.52 2.87 -13.22
C GLU A 624 25.50 3.07 -12.08
N ILE A 625 25.32 4.15 -11.31
CA ILE A 625 26.14 4.50 -10.16
C ILE A 625 25.99 3.53 -8.99
N VAL A 626 24.75 3.14 -8.65
CA VAL A 626 24.58 2.15 -7.59
C VAL A 626 25.26 0.85 -8.01
N ARG A 627 25.13 0.42 -9.27
CA ARG A 627 25.79 -0.80 -9.76
C ARG A 627 27.31 -0.79 -9.56
N GLU A 628 27.98 0.34 -9.82
CA GLU A 628 29.45 0.43 -9.68
C GLU A 628 29.92 0.48 -8.21
N PHE A 629 29.06 0.92 -7.29
CA PHE A 629 29.44 1.25 -5.92
C PHE A 629 28.55 0.66 -4.82
N GLU A 630 27.62 -0.24 -5.16
CA GLU A 630 26.74 -0.98 -4.26
C GLU A 630 27.54 -1.74 -3.19
N SER A 631 28.61 -2.43 -3.62
CA SER A 631 29.54 -3.10 -2.70
C SER A 631 30.14 -2.12 -1.70
N ASN A 632 30.53 -0.92 -2.14
CA ASN A 632 31.09 0.10 -1.24
C ASN A 632 30.04 0.64 -0.24
N LEU A 633 28.77 0.76 -0.64
CA LEU A 633 27.68 1.23 0.23
C LEU A 633 27.39 0.25 1.39
N GLU A 634 27.40 -1.06 1.11
CA GLU A 634 27.24 -2.11 2.12
C GLU A 634 28.30 -2.03 3.22
N HIS A 635 29.51 -1.54 2.89
CA HIS A 635 30.64 -1.42 3.82
C HIS A 635 30.75 -0.07 4.54
N THR A 636 29.79 0.86 4.33
CA THR A 636 29.78 2.15 5.04
C THR A 636 29.36 2.05 6.51
N GLY A 637 28.83 0.91 6.94
CA GLY A 637 28.30 0.67 8.29
C GLY A 637 26.93 1.31 8.56
N VAL A 638 26.51 2.32 7.79
CA VAL A 638 25.20 2.96 7.93
C VAL A 638 24.07 2.00 7.54
N TYR A 639 24.23 1.28 6.43
CA TYR A 639 23.26 0.28 5.99
C TYR A 639 23.07 -0.84 7.02
N LYS A 640 24.17 -1.31 7.62
CA LYS A 640 24.15 -2.28 8.72
C LYS A 640 23.36 -1.79 9.93
N VAL A 641 23.47 -0.51 10.28
CA VAL A 641 22.65 0.10 11.36
C VAL A 641 21.18 0.06 11.00
N MET A 642 20.81 0.49 9.78
CA MET A 642 19.41 0.46 9.33
C MET A 642 18.84 -0.96 9.32
N GLU A 643 19.59 -1.94 8.81
CA GLU A 643 19.18 -3.34 8.77
C GLU A 643 19.06 -3.96 10.16
N THR A 644 20.01 -3.71 11.04
CA THR A 644 19.98 -4.24 12.43
C THR A 644 18.77 -3.69 13.19
N LEU A 645 18.48 -2.40 13.05
CA LEU A 645 17.30 -1.76 13.65
C LEU A 645 15.99 -2.36 13.14
N ASP A 646 15.93 -2.65 11.83
CA ASP A 646 14.74 -3.22 11.21
C ASP A 646 14.50 -4.68 11.59
N GLN A 647 15.55 -5.51 11.52
CA GLN A 647 15.50 -6.91 11.94
C GLN A 647 15.14 -7.04 13.41
N PHE A 648 15.68 -6.18 14.28
CA PHE A 648 15.35 -6.16 15.70
C PHE A 648 13.85 -5.92 15.93
N GLY A 649 13.28 -4.90 15.29
CA GLY A 649 11.85 -4.65 15.37
C GLY A 649 11.03 -5.85 14.90
N PHE A 650 11.44 -6.46 13.77
CA PHE A 650 10.70 -7.57 13.17
C PHE A 650 10.74 -8.84 14.01
N ILE A 651 11.89 -9.18 14.62
CA ILE A 651 12.02 -10.36 15.48
C ILE A 651 11.02 -10.31 16.63
N ASN A 652 10.83 -9.14 17.25
CA ASN A 652 9.87 -8.97 18.35
C ASN A 652 8.41 -9.06 17.90
N LEU A 653 8.10 -8.72 16.65
CA LEU A 653 6.75 -8.76 16.10
C LEU A 653 6.39 -10.13 15.49
N LYS A 654 7.38 -10.84 14.94
CA LYS A 654 7.22 -12.07 14.17
C LYS A 654 6.36 -13.14 14.85
N PRO A 655 6.52 -13.46 16.15
CA PRO A 655 5.69 -14.47 16.82
C PRO A 655 4.19 -14.16 16.73
N LYS A 656 3.82 -12.88 16.92
CA LYS A 656 2.42 -12.43 16.86
C LYS A 656 1.88 -12.47 15.43
N ILE A 657 2.72 -12.19 14.43
CA ILE A 657 2.34 -12.29 13.02
C ILE A 657 2.07 -13.74 12.63
N GLU A 658 2.91 -14.68 13.04
CA GLU A 658 2.70 -16.10 12.73
C GLU A 658 1.44 -16.63 13.42
N GLU A 659 1.14 -16.22 14.66
CA GLU A 659 -0.12 -16.55 15.33
C GLU A 659 -1.35 -16.02 14.55
N ALA A 660 -1.30 -14.77 14.09
CA ALA A 660 -2.38 -14.19 13.28
C ALA A 660 -2.53 -14.92 11.94
N LYS A 661 -1.42 -15.29 11.30
CA LYS A 661 -1.41 -16.02 10.04
C LYS A 661 -2.04 -17.40 10.18
N ASP A 662 -1.74 -18.13 11.26
CA ASP A 662 -2.36 -19.43 11.55
C ASP A 662 -3.87 -19.29 11.74
N ALA A 663 -4.32 -18.25 12.46
CA ALA A 663 -5.74 -17.96 12.63
C ALA A 663 -6.43 -17.62 11.29
N LEU A 664 -5.77 -16.84 10.41
CA LEU A 664 -6.30 -16.49 9.09
C LEU A 664 -6.34 -17.69 8.14
N ILE A 665 -5.36 -18.60 8.21
CA ILE A 665 -5.37 -19.86 7.45
C ILE A 665 -6.59 -20.69 7.87
N LEU A 666 -6.83 -20.85 9.16
CA LEU A 666 -8.00 -21.57 9.66
C LEU A 666 -9.32 -20.94 9.18
N LEU A 667 -9.38 -19.60 9.17
CA LEU A 667 -10.55 -18.87 8.67
C LEU A 667 -10.76 -19.11 7.16
N LYS A 668 -9.68 -19.11 6.38
CA LYS A 668 -9.70 -19.46 4.95
C LYS A 668 -10.19 -20.89 4.73
N GLU A 669 -9.68 -21.86 5.47
CA GLU A 669 -10.12 -23.26 5.35
C GLU A 669 -11.62 -23.43 5.67
N ARG A 670 -12.12 -22.72 6.70
CA ARG A 670 -13.56 -22.67 7.01
C ARG A 670 -14.37 -22.05 5.87
N ALA A 671 -13.86 -20.98 5.25
CA ALA A 671 -14.51 -20.33 4.12
C ALA A 671 -14.59 -21.26 2.90
N GLU A 672 -13.49 -21.94 2.56
CA GLU A 672 -13.45 -22.91 1.46
C GLU A 672 -14.37 -24.10 1.72
N HIS A 673 -14.42 -24.60 2.95
CA HIS A 673 -15.36 -25.66 3.33
C HIS A 673 -16.82 -25.20 3.17
N TYR A 674 -17.15 -23.99 3.63
CA TYR A 674 -18.49 -23.42 3.48
C TYR A 674 -18.87 -23.24 2.00
N LEU A 675 -17.95 -22.77 1.15
CA LEU A 675 -18.17 -22.66 -0.29
C LEU A 675 -18.48 -24.03 -0.93
N LYS A 676 -17.72 -25.07 -0.59
CA LYS A 676 -17.99 -26.45 -1.06
C LYS A 676 -19.35 -26.95 -0.58
N MET A 677 -19.77 -26.62 0.64
CA MET A 677 -21.11 -26.95 1.12
C MET A 677 -22.19 -26.24 0.32
N CYS A 678 -22.03 -24.93 0.06
CA CYS A 678 -22.94 -24.15 -0.77
C CYS A 678 -23.03 -24.68 -2.21
N GLU A 679 -21.90 -25.03 -2.83
CA GLU A 679 -21.86 -25.67 -4.15
C GLU A 679 -22.60 -27.01 -4.14
N ARG A 680 -22.38 -27.84 -3.11
CA ARG A 680 -23.09 -29.12 -2.96
C ARG A 680 -24.59 -28.92 -2.84
N VAL A 681 -25.05 -27.96 -2.02
CA VAL A 681 -26.47 -27.64 -1.86
C VAL A 681 -27.05 -27.11 -3.17
N THR A 682 -26.32 -26.24 -3.88
CA THR A 682 -26.74 -25.67 -5.17
C THR A 682 -26.88 -26.78 -6.22
N ASN A 683 -25.89 -27.66 -6.33
CA ASN A 683 -25.92 -28.82 -7.23
C ASN A 683 -27.09 -29.76 -6.90
N GLN A 684 -27.34 -30.03 -5.62
CA GLN A 684 -28.50 -30.83 -5.18
C GLN A 684 -29.83 -30.17 -5.55
N ALA A 685 -29.94 -28.85 -5.43
CA ALA A 685 -31.13 -28.11 -5.82
C ALA A 685 -31.35 -28.13 -7.34
N GLU A 686 -30.29 -27.98 -8.14
CA GLU A 686 -30.35 -28.09 -9.59
C GLU A 686 -30.78 -29.50 -10.05
N ASP A 687 -30.24 -30.55 -9.43
CA ASP A 687 -30.61 -31.92 -9.74
C ASP A 687 -32.06 -32.25 -9.34
N ALA A 688 -32.51 -31.73 -8.18
CA ALA A 688 -33.91 -31.80 -7.78
C ALA A 688 -34.81 -31.10 -8.81
N MET A 689 -34.46 -29.88 -9.25
CA MET A 689 -35.22 -29.16 -10.28
C MET A 689 -35.26 -29.91 -11.62
N LYS A 690 -34.15 -30.51 -12.06
CA LYS A 690 -34.13 -31.37 -13.26
C LYS A 690 -35.07 -32.57 -13.11
N SER A 691 -35.10 -33.19 -11.93
CA SER A 691 -35.98 -34.32 -11.65
C SER A 691 -37.47 -33.94 -11.67
N PHE A 692 -37.82 -32.77 -11.12
CA PHE A 692 -39.18 -32.22 -11.17
C PHE A 692 -39.61 -31.92 -12.61
N ARG A 693 -38.77 -31.23 -13.40
CA ARG A 693 -39.06 -30.96 -14.82
C ARG A 693 -39.24 -32.25 -15.62
N LYS A 694 -38.45 -33.29 -15.33
CA LYS A 694 -38.60 -34.60 -15.99
C LYS A 694 -39.92 -35.28 -15.63
N ARG A 695 -40.38 -35.16 -14.38
CA ARG A 695 -41.70 -35.65 -13.95
C ARG A 695 -42.84 -34.92 -14.64
N GLU A 696 -42.83 -33.59 -14.64
CA GLU A 696 -43.87 -32.79 -15.33
C GLU A 696 -43.99 -33.15 -16.81
N MET A 697 -42.85 -33.32 -17.50
CA MET A 697 -42.83 -33.74 -18.91
C MET A 697 -43.35 -35.17 -19.13
N SER A 698 -43.27 -36.06 -18.13
CA SER A 698 -43.78 -37.43 -18.23
C SER A 698 -45.27 -37.56 -17.86
N GLU A 699 -45.81 -36.63 -17.06
CA GLU A 699 -47.23 -36.60 -16.68
C GLU A 699 -48.11 -35.94 -17.76
N LEU A 700 -47.53 -35.10 -18.63
CA LEU A 700 -48.18 -34.66 -19.86
C LEU A 700 -48.25 -35.85 -20.84
N HIS A 701 -49.37 -36.59 -20.84
CA HIS A 701 -49.67 -37.71 -21.73
C HIS A 701 -49.80 -37.31 -23.22
N PHE A 702 -48.75 -36.72 -23.81
CA PHE A 702 -48.70 -36.28 -25.20
C PHE A 702 -49.05 -37.40 -26.17
N ASP A 703 -48.57 -38.62 -25.93
CA ASP A 703 -48.86 -39.77 -26.81
C ASP A 703 -50.36 -40.10 -26.87
N ASN A 704 -51.09 -39.94 -25.77
CA ASN A 704 -52.52 -40.24 -25.72
C ASN A 704 -53.34 -39.12 -26.40
N PHE A 705 -52.89 -37.88 -26.27
CA PHE A 705 -53.46 -36.74 -26.99
C PHE A 705 -53.28 -36.87 -28.51
N PHE A 706 -52.07 -37.21 -28.97
CA PHE A 706 -51.81 -37.41 -30.41
C PHE A 706 -52.63 -38.56 -30.99
N LYS A 707 -52.76 -39.68 -30.27
CA LYS A 707 -53.53 -40.85 -30.75
C LYS A 707 -55.02 -40.55 -30.91
N GLN A 708 -55.63 -39.90 -29.91
CA GLN A 708 -57.04 -39.51 -29.98
C GLN A 708 -57.29 -38.50 -31.11
N HIS A 709 -56.33 -37.59 -31.33
CA HIS A 709 -56.46 -36.58 -32.36
C HIS A 709 -56.33 -37.16 -33.78
N GLU A 710 -55.47 -38.17 -33.97
CA GLU A 710 -55.31 -38.88 -35.24
C GLU A 710 -56.58 -39.70 -35.57
N GLU A 711 -57.18 -40.36 -34.58
CA GLU A 711 -58.45 -41.09 -34.74
C GLU A 711 -59.60 -40.18 -35.21
N ILE A 712 -59.73 -38.98 -34.63
CA ILE A 712 -60.75 -37.99 -35.02
C ILE A 712 -60.55 -37.51 -36.47
N LEU A 713 -59.30 -37.29 -36.89
CA LEU A 713 -58.97 -36.86 -38.25
C LEU A 713 -59.32 -37.93 -39.29
N VAL A 714 -59.00 -39.19 -38.99
CA VAL A 714 -59.32 -40.33 -39.86
C VAL A 714 -60.85 -40.49 -40.00
N ALA A 715 -61.58 -40.47 -38.88
CA ALA A 715 -63.04 -40.60 -38.88
C ALA A 715 -63.74 -39.48 -39.67
N THR A 716 -63.27 -38.23 -39.52
CA THR A 716 -63.84 -37.08 -40.23
C THR A 716 -63.61 -37.17 -41.74
N THR A 717 -62.42 -37.62 -42.16
CA THR A 717 -62.08 -37.79 -43.58
C THR A 717 -62.93 -38.86 -44.24
N GLN A 718 -63.15 -39.99 -43.55
CA GLN A 718 -64.01 -41.07 -44.05
C GLN A 718 -65.48 -40.63 -44.19
N SER A 719 -65.99 -39.87 -43.22
CA SER A 719 -67.36 -39.34 -43.26
C SER A 719 -67.60 -38.39 -44.44
N LEU A 720 -66.65 -37.48 -44.71
CA LEU A 720 -66.72 -36.55 -45.84
C LEU A 720 -66.70 -37.28 -47.19
N ASN A 721 -65.82 -38.28 -47.34
CA ASN A 721 -65.76 -39.08 -48.55
C ASN A 721 -67.05 -39.87 -48.78
N THR A 722 -67.60 -40.49 -47.73
CA THR A 722 -68.86 -41.25 -47.81
C THR A 722 -70.03 -40.36 -48.23
N THR A 723 -70.12 -39.16 -47.66
CA THR A 723 -71.17 -38.18 -48.00
C THR A 723 -71.08 -37.75 -49.46
N ARG A 724 -69.85 -37.50 -49.94
CA ARG A 724 -69.60 -37.15 -51.35
C ARG A 724 -70.00 -38.27 -52.30
N TYR A 725 -69.62 -39.52 -52.03
CA TYR A 725 -70.00 -40.65 -52.88
C TYR A 725 -71.52 -40.86 -52.91
N ARG A 726 -72.21 -40.79 -51.77
CA ARG A 726 -73.67 -40.89 -51.73
C ARG A 726 -74.38 -39.81 -52.56
N PHE A 727 -73.88 -38.58 -52.54
CA PHE A 727 -74.46 -37.50 -53.34
C PHE A 727 -74.28 -37.74 -54.84
N ILE A 728 -73.07 -38.15 -55.26
CA ILE A 728 -72.76 -38.44 -56.67
C ILE A 728 -73.57 -39.64 -57.17
N ASP A 729 -73.49 -40.76 -56.45
CA ASP A 729 -74.08 -42.03 -56.90
C ASP A 729 -75.60 -42.06 -56.73
N GLY A 730 -76.15 -41.27 -55.80
CA GLY A 730 -77.59 -41.09 -55.64
C GLY A 730 -78.12 -40.02 -56.59
N GLN A 731 -77.97 -38.76 -56.20
CA GLN A 731 -78.69 -37.66 -56.83
C GLN A 731 -78.18 -37.32 -58.23
N VAL A 732 -76.84 -37.25 -58.43
CA VAL A 732 -76.27 -36.87 -59.73
C VAL A 732 -76.53 -37.97 -60.77
N ALA A 733 -76.30 -39.24 -60.41
CA ALA A 733 -76.52 -40.37 -61.31
C ALA A 733 -77.98 -40.54 -61.70
N GLU A 734 -78.91 -40.39 -60.74
CA GLU A 734 -80.35 -40.48 -61.00
C GLU A 734 -80.84 -39.33 -61.90
N LEU A 735 -80.37 -38.11 -61.68
CA LEU A 735 -80.66 -36.97 -62.56
C LEU A 735 -80.14 -37.20 -63.99
N LEU A 736 -78.90 -37.66 -64.13
CA LEU A 736 -78.31 -37.95 -65.45
C LEU A 736 -79.09 -39.06 -66.18
N GLN A 737 -79.54 -40.10 -65.48
CA GLN A 737 -80.41 -41.11 -66.08
C GLN A 737 -81.77 -40.53 -66.48
N LYS A 738 -82.39 -39.71 -65.63
CA LYS A 738 -83.68 -39.07 -65.92
C LYS A 738 -83.59 -38.15 -67.13
N TRP A 739 -82.55 -37.32 -67.20
CA TRP A 739 -82.27 -36.46 -68.35
C TRP A 739 -81.96 -37.28 -69.62
N GLY A 740 -81.16 -38.34 -69.50
CA GLY A 740 -80.87 -39.23 -70.62
C GLY A 740 -82.11 -39.91 -71.18
N ARG A 741 -83.02 -40.40 -70.32
CA ARG A 741 -84.30 -41.00 -70.75
C ARG A 741 -85.24 -39.98 -71.37
N SER A 742 -85.44 -38.83 -70.72
CA SER A 742 -86.28 -37.75 -71.24
C SER A 742 -85.76 -37.26 -72.61
N ALA A 743 -84.44 -37.17 -72.78
CA ALA A 743 -83.85 -36.79 -74.04
C ALA A 743 -84.04 -37.84 -75.14
N SER A 744 -83.95 -39.12 -74.78
CA SER A 744 -84.23 -40.24 -75.69
C SER A 744 -85.69 -40.26 -76.13
N GLU A 745 -86.64 -40.01 -75.22
CA GLU A 745 -88.07 -39.92 -75.51
C GLU A 745 -88.40 -38.71 -76.39
N LYS A 746 -87.94 -37.52 -76.03
CA LYS A 746 -88.12 -36.30 -76.85
C LYS A 746 -87.50 -36.45 -78.24
N TRP A 747 -86.36 -37.13 -78.36
CA TRP A 747 -85.79 -37.49 -79.65
C TRP A 747 -86.70 -38.42 -80.46
N LYS A 748 -87.23 -39.49 -79.85
CA LYS A 748 -88.15 -40.42 -80.53
C LYS A 748 -89.42 -39.72 -81.02
N GLU A 749 -89.98 -38.80 -80.25
CA GLU A 749 -91.20 -38.06 -80.61
C GLU A 749 -90.98 -37.06 -81.76
N ASN A 750 -89.77 -36.50 -81.86
CA ASN A 750 -89.49 -35.43 -82.81
C ASN A 750 -88.63 -35.86 -84.01
N LYS A 751 -88.08 -37.10 -84.02
CA LYS A 751 -87.24 -37.60 -85.12
C LYS A 751 -87.96 -37.55 -86.48
N GLU A 752 -89.28 -37.76 -86.50
CA GLU A 752 -90.07 -37.76 -87.74
C GLU A 752 -90.30 -36.34 -88.29
N LYS A 753 -90.15 -35.31 -87.45
CA LYS A 753 -90.15 -33.90 -87.87
C LYS A 753 -88.83 -33.50 -88.55
N VAL A 754 -87.83 -34.37 -88.51
CA VAL A 754 -86.53 -34.18 -89.16
C VAL A 754 -86.62 -34.67 -90.61
N THR A 755 -87.15 -33.83 -91.49
CA THR A 755 -87.40 -34.18 -92.91
C THR A 755 -86.15 -34.19 -93.79
N ALA A 756 -84.99 -33.75 -93.28
CA ALA A 756 -83.73 -33.76 -94.03
C ALA A 756 -82.53 -34.03 -93.11
N MET A 757 -82.12 -35.31 -92.98
CA MET A 757 -80.92 -35.73 -92.26
C MET A 757 -79.63 -35.07 -92.80
N CYS A 758 -79.61 -34.72 -94.09
CA CYS A 758 -78.44 -34.13 -94.75
C CYS A 758 -78.09 -32.71 -94.25
N VAL A 759 -79.02 -31.99 -93.60
CA VAL A 759 -78.76 -30.69 -92.95
C VAL A 759 -77.88 -30.83 -91.70
N PHE A 760 -77.68 -32.06 -91.23
CA PHE A 760 -76.85 -32.39 -90.05
C PHE A 760 -75.47 -32.95 -90.44
N ASN A 761 -75.12 -32.93 -91.72
CA ASN A 761 -73.74 -33.15 -92.16
C ASN A 761 -72.95 -31.84 -91.97
N PRO A 762 -71.80 -31.83 -91.27
CA PRO A 762 -70.97 -30.63 -91.06
C PRO A 762 -70.55 -29.90 -92.35
N ILE A 763 -70.64 -30.57 -93.51
CA ILE A 763 -70.17 -30.10 -94.83
C ILE A 763 -71.35 -29.62 -95.71
N TYR A 764 -72.57 -29.57 -95.19
CA TYR A 764 -73.76 -29.19 -95.97
C TYR A 764 -73.86 -27.66 -96.19
N ASN A 765 -73.74 -27.22 -97.45
CA ASN A 765 -73.70 -25.80 -97.86
C ASN A 765 -75.08 -25.20 -98.25
N GLY A 766 -76.20 -25.74 -97.74
CA GLY A 766 -77.55 -25.18 -97.96
C GLY A 766 -77.97 -24.14 -96.91
N LYS A 767 -79.05 -23.38 -97.17
CA LYS A 767 -79.61 -22.39 -96.21
C LYS A 767 -79.96 -23.05 -94.87
N ARG A 768 -79.34 -22.59 -93.76
CA ARG A 768 -79.52 -23.12 -92.39
C ARG A 768 -80.99 -23.15 -91.95
N SER A 769 -81.46 -24.28 -91.41
CA SER A 769 -82.76 -24.35 -90.73
C SER A 769 -82.72 -23.60 -89.40
N LYS A 770 -83.85 -23.00 -88.98
CA LYS A 770 -83.97 -22.21 -87.73
C LYS A 770 -84.08 -23.05 -86.45
N ILE A 771 -83.90 -24.37 -86.50
CA ILE A 771 -84.15 -25.25 -85.36
C ILE A 771 -82.83 -25.76 -84.77
N LYS A 772 -82.51 -25.39 -83.51
CA LYS A 772 -81.31 -25.84 -82.79
C LYS A 772 -81.53 -27.25 -82.23
N LEU A 773 -80.59 -28.16 -82.52
CA LEU A 773 -80.57 -29.57 -82.11
C LEU A 773 -80.78 -29.79 -80.60
N TYR A 774 -80.25 -28.87 -79.78
CA TYR A 774 -80.43 -28.86 -78.33
C TYR A 774 -81.90 -28.85 -77.90
N ASN A 775 -82.74 -28.03 -78.57
CA ASN A 775 -84.16 -27.90 -78.23
C ASN A 775 -84.98 -29.13 -78.64
N ILE A 776 -84.51 -29.88 -79.66
CA ILE A 776 -85.15 -31.12 -80.11
C ILE A 776 -84.81 -32.27 -79.16
N ALA A 777 -83.56 -32.35 -78.71
CA ALA A 777 -83.09 -33.44 -77.86
C ALA A 777 -83.43 -33.24 -76.38
N TYR A 778 -83.40 -32.02 -75.85
CA TYR A 778 -83.50 -31.78 -74.39
C TYR A 778 -84.67 -30.85 -73.98
N GLY A 779 -85.40 -30.25 -74.93
CA GLY A 779 -86.39 -29.21 -74.65
C GLY A 779 -85.78 -27.81 -74.47
N ARG A 780 -86.58 -26.84 -74.01
CA ARG A 780 -86.04 -25.51 -73.64
C ARG A 780 -85.36 -25.60 -72.27
N SER A 781 -84.36 -24.75 -72.02
CA SER A 781 -83.55 -24.79 -70.78
C SER A 781 -84.35 -24.59 -69.49
N ASP A 782 -85.51 -23.93 -69.61
CA ASP A 782 -86.50 -23.65 -68.58
C ASP A 782 -87.40 -24.85 -68.23
N GLU A 783 -87.34 -25.96 -68.97
CA GLU A 783 -88.06 -27.21 -68.69
C GLU A 783 -87.21 -28.27 -67.94
N LEU A 784 -85.93 -27.99 -67.69
CA LEU A 784 -85.05 -28.87 -66.92
C LEU A 784 -85.06 -28.40 -65.45
N ASP A 785 -85.29 -29.32 -64.50
CA ASP A 785 -85.22 -29.12 -63.03
C ASP A 785 -83.78 -28.79 -62.55
N MET A 786 -83.12 -27.84 -63.20
CA MET A 786 -81.73 -27.43 -62.93
C MET A 786 -81.60 -26.63 -61.64
N ASN A 787 -82.64 -25.88 -61.25
CA ASN A 787 -82.58 -25.04 -60.06
C ASN A 787 -82.46 -25.88 -58.78
N GLN A 788 -83.24 -26.98 -58.68
CA GLN A 788 -83.16 -27.88 -57.52
C GLN A 788 -81.79 -28.56 -57.42
N PHE A 789 -81.23 -29.03 -58.54
CA PHE A 789 -79.90 -29.62 -58.59
C PHE A 789 -78.79 -28.62 -58.19
N LEU A 790 -78.89 -27.37 -58.64
CA LEU A 790 -77.94 -26.32 -58.28
C LEU A 790 -78.01 -25.98 -56.79
N ASP A 791 -79.21 -25.92 -56.20
CA ASP A 791 -79.40 -25.68 -54.77
C ASP A 791 -78.89 -26.85 -53.91
N ASP A 792 -79.16 -28.10 -54.31
CA ASP A 792 -78.67 -29.29 -53.62
C ASP A 792 -77.14 -29.38 -53.68
N THR A 793 -76.55 -29.08 -54.85
CA THR A 793 -75.09 -28.99 -55.02
C THR A 793 -74.50 -27.88 -54.15
N ARG A 794 -75.18 -26.73 -54.06
CA ARG A 794 -74.74 -25.60 -53.24
C ARG A 794 -74.75 -25.95 -51.74
N ASN A 795 -75.78 -26.66 -51.29
CA ASN A 795 -75.90 -27.12 -49.91
C ASN A 795 -74.79 -28.12 -49.52
N VAL A 796 -74.48 -29.08 -50.40
CA VAL A 796 -73.36 -30.01 -50.19
C VAL A 796 -72.02 -29.27 -50.14
N MET A 797 -71.80 -28.30 -51.03
CA MET A 797 -70.58 -27.50 -51.05
C MET A 797 -70.45 -26.58 -49.82
N ILE A 798 -71.56 -26.09 -49.26
CA ILE A 798 -71.58 -25.35 -47.99
C ILE A 798 -71.18 -26.27 -46.83
N GLN A 799 -71.73 -27.48 -46.72
CA GLN A 799 -71.34 -28.46 -45.70
C GLN A 799 -69.85 -28.84 -45.81
N TYR A 800 -69.35 -28.99 -47.03
CA TYR A 800 -67.94 -29.25 -47.29
C TYR A 800 -67.06 -28.06 -46.86
N LYS A 801 -67.47 -26.83 -47.16
CA LYS A 801 -66.74 -25.60 -46.81
C LYS A 801 -66.68 -25.37 -45.30
N VAL A 802 -67.76 -25.64 -44.57
CA VAL A 802 -67.79 -25.53 -43.09
C VAL A 802 -66.85 -26.56 -42.46
N SER A 803 -66.89 -27.80 -42.92
CA SER A 803 -66.04 -28.89 -42.42
C SER A 803 -64.55 -28.66 -42.74
N TYR A 804 -64.24 -28.13 -43.93
CA TYR A 804 -62.86 -27.82 -44.34
C TYR A 804 -62.27 -26.59 -43.62
N LYS A 805 -63.09 -25.59 -43.29
CA LYS A 805 -62.64 -24.41 -42.54
C LYS A 805 -62.31 -24.77 -41.08
N PHE A 806 -63.03 -25.71 -40.48
CA PHE A 806 -62.67 -26.30 -39.19
C PHE A 806 -61.32 -27.04 -39.27
N PHE A 807 -61.13 -27.82 -40.33
CA PHE A 807 -59.88 -28.55 -40.58
C PHE A 807 -58.67 -27.64 -40.81
N SER A 808 -58.84 -26.50 -41.51
CA SER A 808 -57.73 -25.57 -41.77
C SER A 808 -57.30 -24.78 -40.53
N ILE A 809 -58.24 -24.40 -39.66
CA ILE A 809 -57.95 -23.67 -38.41
C ILE A 809 -57.19 -24.57 -37.42
N PHE A 810 -57.55 -25.86 -37.38
CA PHE A 810 -56.87 -26.87 -36.54
C PHE A 810 -55.44 -27.19 -37.00
N ASN A 811 -55.18 -27.25 -38.32
CA ASN A 811 -53.81 -27.48 -38.81
C ASN A 811 -52.89 -26.25 -38.65
N SER A 812 -53.43 -25.04 -38.58
CA SER A 812 -52.64 -23.84 -38.27
C SER A 812 -52.23 -23.73 -36.80
N THR A 813 -52.91 -24.43 -35.88
CA THR A 813 -52.58 -24.43 -34.44
C THR A 813 -51.54 -25.49 -34.05
N ASN A 814 -51.29 -26.51 -34.89
CA ASN A 814 -50.25 -27.54 -34.70
C ASN A 814 -48.86 -27.15 -35.26
N LYS A 815 -48.64 -25.88 -35.61
CA LYS A 815 -47.33 -25.34 -36.08
C LYS A 815 -46.72 -24.27 -35.16
N LEU A 816 -47.25 -24.12 -33.95
CA LEU A 816 -46.63 -23.47 -32.79
C LEU A 816 -46.25 -24.57 -31.79
#